data_AF-A0A976H171-F1
#
_entry.id   AF-A0A976H171-F1
#
_cell.length_a   1.000
_cell.length_b   1.000
_cell.length_c   1.000
_cell.angle_alpha   90.00
_cell.angle_beta   90.00
_cell.angle_gamma   90.00
#
_symmetry.space_group_name_H-M   'P 1'
#
loop_
_entity.id
_entity.type
_entity.pdbx_description
1 polymer ?
#
loop_
_entity_poly.entity_id
_entity_poly.type
_entity_poly.pdbx_seq_one_letter_code
_entity_poly.pdbx_strand_id
1 'polypeptide(L)'
;MKTLTATFSLALLFSAQGQQGNRKEHHTMDPVVPAHLIPAAPVLSPEEALKSFDLAPGFVIEPFATEPLVEKPVALDFDPAGRAWVVEMIGYMLDLDGKDESVPQGRIVVLEDTDADGKADKRTVFLDQVLLPRAVAVYPDGILYLDDHDLRWIKRDGLKPVGSSIVAAPKFIEAGNVEHKVNGLMRGLDNWHYNAKSGKRVRRDGERWIVEKTPFRGQWGIAQDNYGRLFHNNNSTFLFGDYLAPNLLEGNPGVNLKVNDADQLGSNHTYPSRVTPGVNRAYIQKSNGYSSDTLDPKSFKLLLTTASAGPVVYRGTNFPAEWAGRGFTPESAVNLIKATHIQEIGTKLQGSHPLGKKEFLTSTDERFRPVNLYNAPDGSLLVLDLYHGIIQDRFFMTSYLRAQYASRKLDGPAKGHGRIWRIRSLQGKREMVSRVDTMKSADLVPLLAHANGWHRDIAQRELVDRRDLSVVPALLALTAAHDRPLGQIHALWTLEGLQQLTAKAIHQALEARDPKVAVSALWASTKLRSTELPAVASAIDQFTPKTDEQRIYLARALGPLGSPAAWTRLETLLTQHPRLRFLKAAAFAGLDHHEIAFRKHLQGRYQDKEFLTWLDQSTASAGKIAVSGEGLQGAHLASFQRGKSHYSGAAACFGCHGAAGEGVPNLGPPLDESEYVTGSPERLIKILLHGLTGPITVAGVRYSPTADMPGLMQNPLMKDADIADIATYIRHEWSNRAAAITPDTVSAIRQKTQTRTGNPYREADLLE
;
A
#
# COMPACT_ATOMS: atom_id res chain seq x y z
N MET A 1 72.47 34.68 18.61
CA MET A 1 72.28 33.61 17.61
C MET A 1 70.84 33.12 17.73
N LYS A 2 70.13 33.05 16.61
CA LYS A 2 68.66 32.94 16.52
C LYS A 2 68.13 31.62 17.11
N THR A 3 67.26 31.70 18.11
CA THR A 3 66.36 30.62 18.52
C THR A 3 65.07 30.72 17.72
N LEU A 4 64.83 29.73 16.84
CA LEU A 4 63.56 29.54 16.15
C LEU A 4 62.58 28.84 17.11
N THR A 5 61.49 29.50 17.43
CA THR A 5 60.28 28.91 18.00
C THR A 5 59.56 28.11 16.91
N ALA A 6 59.40 26.80 17.12
CA ALA A 6 58.56 25.95 16.29
C ALA A 6 57.10 26.13 16.71
N THR A 7 56.33 26.89 15.93
CA THR A 7 54.87 26.91 16.01
C THR A 7 54.34 25.75 15.18
N PHE A 8 53.82 24.71 15.83
CA PHE A 8 53.09 23.64 15.15
C PHE A 8 51.79 24.22 14.57
N SER A 9 51.75 24.40 13.25
CA SER A 9 50.51 24.63 12.52
C SER A 9 49.66 23.36 12.58
N LEU A 10 48.64 23.36 13.44
CA LEU A 10 47.57 22.37 13.41
C LEU A 10 46.69 22.67 12.18
N ALA A 11 47.14 22.21 11.01
CA ALA A 11 46.36 22.26 9.78
C ALA A 11 45.26 21.20 9.83
N LEU A 12 44.01 21.68 9.97
CA LEU A 12 42.79 21.18 9.34
C LEU A 12 42.80 19.68 8.93
N LEU A 13 42.47 18.81 9.88
CA LEU A 13 41.79 17.55 9.59
C LEU A 13 40.27 17.80 9.71
N PHE A 14 39.70 18.43 8.69
CA PHE A 14 38.27 18.37 8.44
C PHE A 14 38.02 17.82 7.03
N SER A 15 36.93 17.09 6.90
CA SER A 15 36.34 16.46 5.71
C SER A 15 37.00 15.19 5.16
N ALA A 16 36.62 14.04 5.71
CA ALA A 16 36.62 12.75 5.00
C ALA A 16 35.50 11.80 5.45
N GLN A 17 34.42 12.28 6.06
CA GLN A 17 33.30 11.42 6.48
C GLN A 17 32.06 11.48 5.56
N GLY A 18 32.08 12.28 4.49
CA GLY A 18 30.90 12.50 3.64
C GLY A 18 30.86 11.78 2.29
N GLN A 19 31.98 11.23 1.79
CA GLN A 19 32.07 10.76 0.40
C GLN A 19 32.27 9.24 0.32
N GLN A 20 31.17 8.49 0.38
CA GLN A 20 31.17 7.02 0.28
C GLN A 20 30.94 6.48 -1.14
N GLY A 21 30.69 7.34 -2.14
CA GLY A 21 30.39 6.92 -3.51
C GLY A 21 31.58 6.40 -4.33
N ASN A 22 32.81 6.68 -3.92
CA ASN A 22 34.01 6.26 -4.67
C ASN A 22 34.43 4.83 -4.29
N ARG A 23 34.64 3.97 -5.30
CA ARG A 23 35.42 2.73 -5.15
C ARG A 23 36.90 3.05 -5.43
N LYS A 24 37.83 2.18 -5.00
CA LYS A 24 39.30 2.39 -5.06
C LYS A 24 39.85 2.89 -6.42
N GLU A 25 39.14 2.70 -7.52
CA GLU A 25 39.55 3.03 -8.88
C GLU A 25 38.77 4.20 -9.52
N HIS A 26 37.76 4.78 -8.85
CA HIS A 26 36.89 5.80 -9.44
C HIS A 26 37.51 7.20 -9.53
N HIS A 27 38.65 7.43 -8.87
CA HIS A 27 39.32 8.73 -8.83
C HIS A 27 40.15 9.04 -10.10
N THR A 28 40.32 8.07 -10.99
CA THR A 28 41.19 8.14 -12.17
C THR A 28 40.45 8.02 -13.50
N MET A 29 39.12 8.18 -13.51
CA MET A 29 38.29 8.00 -14.71
C MET A 29 38.22 9.28 -15.55
N ASP A 30 38.49 9.17 -16.85
CA ASP A 30 38.44 10.29 -17.77
C ASP A 30 36.99 10.77 -18.02
N PRO A 31 36.78 12.08 -18.25
CA PRO A 31 35.52 12.60 -18.76
C PRO A 31 35.12 11.94 -20.08
N VAL A 32 34.00 11.22 -20.08
CA VAL A 32 33.49 10.51 -21.26
C VAL A 32 32.92 11.46 -22.31
N VAL A 33 32.28 12.55 -21.88
CA VAL A 33 31.68 13.55 -22.77
C VAL A 33 32.71 14.64 -23.07
N PRO A 34 33.07 14.89 -24.35
CA PRO A 34 33.99 15.96 -24.71
C PRO A 34 33.52 17.33 -24.22
N ALA A 35 34.41 18.11 -23.59
CA ALA A 35 34.04 19.38 -22.93
C ALA A 35 33.36 20.39 -23.86
N HIS A 36 33.78 20.47 -25.12
CA HIS A 36 33.19 21.38 -26.12
C HIS A 36 31.75 21.01 -26.53
N LEU A 37 31.29 19.79 -26.23
CA LEU A 37 29.92 19.34 -26.48
C LEU A 37 28.98 19.57 -25.28
N ILE A 38 29.52 19.93 -24.11
CA ILE A 38 28.74 20.14 -22.90
C ILE A 38 28.19 21.57 -22.90
N PRO A 39 26.86 21.77 -23.02
CA PRO A 39 26.29 23.11 -22.98
C PRO A 39 26.34 23.70 -21.56
N ALA A 40 26.26 25.03 -21.48
CA ALA A 40 26.04 25.70 -20.21
C ALA A 40 24.69 25.30 -19.58
N ALA A 41 24.61 25.34 -18.25
CA ALA A 41 23.40 25.06 -17.48
C ALA A 41 22.94 26.30 -16.67
N PRO A 42 22.55 27.40 -17.35
CA PRO A 42 22.07 28.60 -16.68
C PRO A 42 20.80 28.32 -15.89
N VAL A 43 20.48 29.21 -14.96
CA VAL A 43 19.15 29.29 -14.36
C VAL A 43 18.26 30.00 -15.37
N LEU A 44 17.21 29.34 -15.83
CA LEU A 44 16.24 29.89 -16.78
C LEU A 44 15.05 30.47 -16.03
N SER A 45 14.48 31.56 -16.53
CA SER A 45 13.11 31.97 -16.18
C SER A 45 12.08 30.92 -16.66
N PRO A 46 10.85 30.91 -16.13
CA PRO A 46 9.79 30.05 -16.66
C PRO A 46 9.57 30.21 -18.16
N GLU A 47 9.59 31.44 -18.69
CA GLU A 47 9.39 31.75 -20.10
C GLU A 47 10.53 31.22 -20.99
N GLU A 48 11.77 31.24 -20.48
CA GLU A 48 12.91 30.64 -21.18
C GLU A 48 12.88 29.11 -21.11
N ALA A 49 12.49 28.53 -19.98
CA ALA A 49 12.38 27.08 -19.82
C ALA A 49 11.32 26.48 -20.76
N LEU A 50 10.20 27.17 -20.99
CA LEU A 50 9.19 26.76 -21.97
C LEU A 50 9.78 26.55 -23.38
N LYS A 51 10.81 27.33 -23.77
CA LYS A 51 11.49 27.20 -25.06
C LYS A 51 12.45 26.02 -25.13
N SER A 52 12.80 25.44 -23.99
CA SER A 52 13.70 24.29 -23.90
C SER A 52 12.99 22.94 -24.10
N PHE A 53 11.65 22.93 -24.03
CA PHE A 53 10.84 21.72 -24.13
C PHE A 53 10.60 21.30 -25.58
N ASP A 54 10.80 20.01 -25.86
CA ASP A 54 10.32 19.33 -27.06
C ASP A 54 9.28 18.27 -26.66
N LEU A 55 8.05 18.49 -27.07
CA LEU A 55 6.87 17.70 -26.66
C LEU A 55 6.37 16.84 -27.84
N ALA A 56 5.60 15.80 -27.52
CA ALA A 56 4.91 14.99 -28.52
C ALA A 56 3.97 15.87 -29.38
N PRO A 57 3.84 15.59 -30.69
CA PRO A 57 2.92 16.34 -31.56
C PRO A 57 1.48 16.33 -31.04
N GLY A 58 0.79 17.46 -31.17
CA GLY A 58 -0.61 17.60 -30.73
C GLY A 58 -0.80 18.01 -29.27
N PHE A 59 0.29 18.25 -28.53
CA PHE A 59 0.27 18.69 -27.14
C PHE A 59 0.89 20.07 -26.96
N VAL A 60 0.56 20.72 -25.84
CA VAL A 60 1.18 21.95 -25.35
C VAL A 60 1.48 21.81 -23.87
N ILE A 61 2.57 22.45 -23.44
CA ILE A 61 2.97 22.60 -22.04
C ILE A 61 2.82 24.07 -21.63
N GLU A 62 2.19 24.32 -20.49
CA GLU A 62 1.90 25.66 -19.96
C GLU A 62 2.12 25.69 -18.44
N PRO A 63 2.46 26.83 -17.82
CA PRO A 63 2.62 26.92 -16.38
C PRO A 63 1.27 26.74 -15.68
N PHE A 64 1.22 25.88 -14.65
CA PHE A 64 0.14 25.85 -13.65
C PHE A 64 0.52 26.71 -12.44
N ALA A 65 1.75 26.53 -11.93
CA ALA A 65 2.33 27.35 -10.88
C ALA A 65 3.85 27.40 -11.06
N THR A 66 4.46 28.56 -10.86
CA THR A 66 5.92 28.76 -10.96
C THR A 66 6.42 29.53 -9.74
N GLU A 67 7.73 29.61 -9.56
CA GLU A 67 8.30 30.51 -8.56
C GLU A 67 7.74 31.95 -8.70
N PRO A 68 7.45 32.66 -7.58
CA PRO A 68 7.64 32.26 -6.19
C PRO A 68 6.43 31.52 -5.54
N LEU A 69 5.38 31.15 -6.30
CA LEU A 69 4.19 30.49 -5.74
C LEU A 69 4.48 29.07 -5.23
N VAL A 70 5.47 28.40 -5.83
CA VAL A 70 5.88 27.04 -5.47
C VAL A 70 7.40 26.92 -5.47
N GLU A 71 7.94 26.08 -4.59
CA GLU A 71 9.37 25.83 -4.46
C GLU A 71 9.64 24.33 -4.25
N LYS A 72 10.50 23.75 -5.07
CA LYS A 72 10.92 22.34 -5.00
C LYS A 72 9.77 21.35 -4.74
N PRO A 73 8.73 21.32 -5.59
CA PRO A 73 7.59 20.42 -5.38
C PRO A 73 7.97 18.96 -5.69
N VAL A 74 7.56 18.02 -4.83
CA VAL A 74 7.87 16.58 -4.97
C VAL A 74 6.64 15.67 -4.96
N ALA A 75 5.55 16.10 -4.34
CA ALA A 75 4.29 15.40 -4.32
C ALA A 75 3.13 16.39 -4.25
N LEU A 76 1.94 15.96 -4.67
CA LEU A 76 0.71 16.69 -4.47
C LEU A 76 -0.46 15.75 -4.18
N ASP A 77 -1.52 16.31 -3.62
CA ASP A 77 -2.89 15.77 -3.65
C ASP A 77 -3.87 16.92 -3.93
N PHE A 78 -5.06 16.63 -4.44
CA PHE A 78 -6.10 17.62 -4.63
C PHE A 78 -7.13 17.51 -3.53
N ASP A 79 -7.68 18.64 -3.08
CA ASP A 79 -8.87 18.64 -2.23
C ASP A 79 -10.18 18.71 -3.04
N PRO A 80 -11.35 18.54 -2.40
CA PRO A 80 -12.63 18.56 -3.11
C PRO A 80 -13.03 19.94 -3.68
N ALA A 81 -12.30 21.01 -3.34
CA ALA A 81 -12.46 22.31 -3.97
C ALA A 81 -11.61 22.45 -5.25
N GLY A 82 -10.82 21.43 -5.61
CA GLY A 82 -9.92 21.45 -6.76
C GLY A 82 -8.54 22.06 -6.47
N ARG A 83 -8.23 22.39 -5.22
CA ARG A 83 -6.97 23.05 -4.85
C ARG A 83 -5.84 22.03 -4.74
N ALA A 84 -4.65 22.40 -5.20
CA ALA A 84 -3.48 21.52 -5.16
C ALA A 84 -2.74 21.70 -3.82
N TRP A 85 -2.68 20.63 -3.03
CA TRP A 85 -1.90 20.54 -1.80
C TRP A 85 -0.52 19.98 -2.13
N VAL A 86 0.49 20.85 -2.14
CA VAL A 86 1.82 20.57 -2.67
C VAL A 86 2.81 20.40 -1.54
N VAL A 87 3.62 19.35 -1.64
CA VAL A 87 4.74 19.06 -0.75
C VAL A 87 6.01 19.67 -1.33
N GLU A 88 6.63 20.58 -0.57
CA GLU A 88 7.85 21.30 -0.94
C GLU A 88 9.06 20.75 -0.15
N MET A 89 10.00 20.13 -0.85
CA MET A 89 11.17 19.45 -0.25
C MET A 89 12.41 20.34 -0.26
N ILE A 90 12.31 21.51 0.38
CA ILE A 90 13.27 22.61 0.21
C ILE A 90 14.69 22.25 0.62
N GLY A 91 14.83 21.56 1.75
CA GLY A 91 16.12 21.23 2.36
C GLY A 91 16.96 20.18 1.61
N TYR A 92 16.43 19.57 0.56
CA TYR A 92 17.17 18.56 -0.21
C TYR A 92 18.34 19.16 -0.97
N MET A 93 19.54 18.59 -0.76
CA MET A 93 20.79 18.89 -1.47
C MET A 93 20.95 20.37 -1.83
N LEU A 94 20.90 21.26 -0.83
CA LEU A 94 21.06 22.71 -1.04
C LEU A 94 22.42 23.08 -1.62
N ASP A 95 23.43 22.26 -1.37
CA ASP A 95 24.75 22.35 -1.97
C ASP A 95 25.29 20.93 -2.24
N LEU A 96 26.49 20.85 -2.81
CA LEU A 96 27.14 19.56 -3.10
C LEU A 96 27.44 18.74 -1.84
N ASP A 97 27.44 19.33 -0.65
CA ASP A 97 27.72 18.62 0.60
C ASP A 97 26.44 18.23 1.36
N GLY A 98 25.28 18.62 0.84
CA GLY A 98 23.99 18.41 1.49
C GLY A 98 23.90 19.13 2.84
N LYS A 99 24.50 20.31 2.95
CA LYS A 99 24.48 21.10 4.18
C LYS A 99 23.04 21.47 4.56
N ASP A 100 22.76 21.47 5.86
CA ASP A 100 21.46 21.84 6.45
C ASP A 100 20.27 20.97 6.01
N GLU A 101 20.51 19.80 5.42
CA GLU A 101 19.46 18.87 5.01
C GLU A 101 18.68 18.27 6.21
N SER A 102 19.32 18.23 7.39
CA SER A 102 18.68 17.86 8.65
C SER A 102 17.85 18.99 9.28
N VAL A 103 17.90 20.21 8.73
CA VAL A 103 17.08 21.32 9.20
C VAL A 103 15.68 21.18 8.59
N PRO A 104 14.61 21.23 9.41
CA PRO A 104 13.24 21.10 8.92
C PRO A 104 12.85 22.38 8.16
N GLN A 105 13.08 22.38 6.85
CA GLN A 105 12.81 23.52 5.96
C GLN A 105 11.62 23.27 5.03
N GLY A 106 11.14 22.03 4.93
CA GLY A 106 10.06 21.65 4.03
C GLY A 106 8.71 22.20 4.46
N ARG A 107 7.79 22.27 3.50
CA ARG A 107 6.46 22.88 3.66
C ARG A 107 5.40 22.02 2.98
N ILE A 108 4.16 22.17 3.45
CA ILE A 108 2.95 21.76 2.75
C ILE A 108 2.16 23.03 2.46
N VAL A 109 1.95 23.33 1.18
CA VAL A 109 1.28 24.54 0.71
C VAL A 109 0.04 24.19 -0.09
N VAL A 110 -0.90 25.12 -0.17
CA VAL A 110 -2.13 25.00 -0.95
C VAL A 110 -2.10 26.05 -2.04
N LEU A 111 -2.24 25.60 -3.29
CA LEU A 111 -2.30 26.43 -4.48
C LEU A 111 -3.73 26.44 -5.00
N GLU A 112 -4.26 27.65 -5.23
CA GLU A 112 -5.63 27.88 -5.68
C GLU A 112 -5.60 28.70 -6.98
N ASP A 113 -6.43 28.28 -7.93
CA ASP A 113 -6.83 29.02 -9.13
C ASP A 113 -8.17 29.69 -8.80
N THR A 114 -8.15 31.00 -8.53
CA THR A 114 -9.29 31.75 -8.00
C THR A 114 -10.14 32.41 -9.08
N ASP A 115 -9.61 32.54 -10.31
CA ASP A 115 -10.31 33.10 -11.47
C ASP A 115 -10.67 32.05 -12.54
N ALA A 116 -10.29 30.79 -12.32
CA ALA A 116 -10.53 29.64 -13.19
C ALA A 116 -9.85 29.76 -14.58
N ASP A 117 -8.76 30.52 -14.68
CA ASP A 117 -7.94 30.61 -15.91
C ASP A 117 -7.02 29.39 -16.11
N GLY A 118 -7.05 28.46 -15.15
CA GLY A 118 -6.24 27.25 -15.08
C GLY A 118 -4.88 27.47 -14.43
N LYS A 119 -4.54 28.63 -13.89
CA LYS A 119 -3.26 28.86 -13.22
C LYS A 119 -3.53 29.15 -11.76
N ALA A 120 -2.66 28.65 -10.89
CA ALA A 120 -2.71 29.05 -9.51
C ALA A 120 -2.25 30.52 -9.39
N ASP A 121 -3.08 31.36 -8.77
CA ASP A 121 -2.78 32.76 -8.46
C ASP A 121 -2.64 33.00 -6.95
N LYS A 122 -3.08 32.04 -6.13
CA LYS A 122 -3.07 32.16 -4.66
C LYS A 122 -2.33 31.01 -4.01
N ARG A 123 -1.54 31.35 -2.99
CA ARG A 123 -0.77 30.41 -2.16
C ARG A 123 -1.12 30.58 -0.69
N THR A 124 -1.36 29.45 -0.01
CA THR A 124 -1.49 29.39 1.45
C THR A 124 -0.47 28.39 2.00
N VAL A 125 0.39 28.79 2.94
CA VAL A 125 1.24 27.85 3.67
C VAL A 125 0.39 27.18 4.74
N PHE A 126 0.16 25.88 4.62
CA PHE A 126 -0.64 25.11 5.59
C PHE A 126 0.23 24.58 6.73
N LEU A 127 1.38 24.01 6.39
CA LEU A 127 2.40 23.59 7.34
C LEU A 127 3.79 24.00 6.86
N ASP A 128 4.63 24.37 7.81
CA ASP A 128 6.05 24.62 7.63
C ASP A 128 6.87 23.79 8.62
N GLN A 129 8.18 23.95 8.56
CA GLN A 129 9.13 23.27 9.43
C GLN A 129 8.97 21.75 9.44
N VAL A 130 8.75 21.16 8.25
CA VAL A 130 8.70 19.71 8.08
C VAL A 130 10.05 19.22 7.54
N LEU A 131 10.62 18.20 8.18
CA LEU A 131 11.88 17.61 7.73
C LEU A 131 11.63 16.75 6.48
N LEU A 132 12.14 17.21 5.34
CA LEU A 132 12.10 16.54 4.04
C LEU A 132 10.78 15.79 3.74
N PRO A 133 9.62 16.47 3.74
CA PRO A 133 8.34 15.81 3.51
C PRO A 133 8.26 15.21 2.11
N ARG A 134 7.52 14.10 1.95
CA ARG A 134 7.51 13.31 0.69
C ARG A 134 6.14 12.95 0.15
N ALA A 135 5.09 13.11 0.94
CA ALA A 135 3.73 12.82 0.52
C ALA A 135 2.71 13.52 1.41
N VAL A 136 1.54 13.75 0.84
CA VAL A 136 0.36 14.29 1.51
C VAL A 136 -0.89 13.59 0.97
N ALA A 137 -1.89 13.40 1.81
CA ALA A 137 -3.24 12.97 1.43
C ALA A 137 -4.24 13.80 2.23
N VAL A 138 -5.22 14.36 1.52
CA VAL A 138 -6.17 15.34 2.06
C VAL A 138 -7.47 14.65 2.45
N TYR A 139 -7.95 14.98 3.65
CA TYR A 139 -9.24 14.56 4.21
C TYR A 139 -10.08 15.79 4.56
N PRO A 140 -11.40 15.67 4.71
CA PRO A 140 -12.24 16.80 5.11
C PRO A 140 -11.74 17.52 6.37
N ASP A 141 -11.35 16.76 7.40
CA ASP A 141 -11.00 17.24 8.75
C ASP A 141 -9.49 17.26 9.06
N GLY A 142 -8.63 16.98 8.07
CA GLY A 142 -7.18 17.02 8.29
C GLY A 142 -6.36 16.61 7.07
N ILE A 143 -5.06 16.42 7.30
CA ILE A 143 -4.17 15.82 6.30
C ILE A 143 -3.32 14.73 6.94
N LEU A 144 -3.07 13.70 6.14
CA LEU A 144 -2.07 12.67 6.41
C LEU A 144 -0.82 13.03 5.61
N TYR A 145 0.36 13.01 6.22
CA TYR A 145 1.61 13.33 5.53
C TYR A 145 2.78 12.51 6.05
N LEU A 146 3.81 12.38 5.20
CA LEU A 146 5.07 11.74 5.56
C LEU A 146 6.10 12.82 5.90
N ASP A 147 6.66 12.76 7.12
CA ASP A 147 7.93 13.42 7.42
C ASP A 147 9.11 12.46 7.12
N ASP A 148 10.26 12.65 7.78
CA ASP A 148 11.44 11.83 7.52
C ASP A 148 11.46 10.47 8.27
N HIS A 149 10.51 10.25 9.19
CA HIS A 149 10.45 9.07 10.08
C HIS A 149 9.06 8.40 10.15
N ASP A 150 8.01 9.20 10.31
CA ASP A 150 6.67 8.73 10.68
C ASP A 150 5.62 9.11 9.63
N LEU A 151 4.50 8.38 9.67
CA LEU A 151 3.27 8.83 9.06
C LEU A 151 2.52 9.66 10.09
N ARG A 152 2.20 10.92 9.74
CA ARG A 152 1.64 11.90 10.68
C ARG A 152 0.30 12.40 10.22
N TRP A 153 -0.54 12.72 11.19
CA TRP A 153 -1.86 13.26 11.00
C TRP A 153 -1.98 14.59 11.71
N ILE A 154 -2.56 15.59 11.05
CA ILE A 154 -2.94 16.85 11.69
C ILE A 154 -4.36 17.23 11.29
N LYS A 155 -5.14 17.69 12.27
CA LYS A 155 -6.48 18.19 12.02
C LYS A 155 -6.43 19.54 11.31
N ARG A 156 -7.50 19.89 10.61
CA ARG A 156 -7.64 21.19 9.97
C ARG A 156 -9.03 21.78 10.16
N ASP A 157 -9.09 23.10 10.14
CA ASP A 157 -10.30 23.89 9.93
C ASP A 157 -10.08 24.75 8.67
N GLY A 158 -10.71 24.34 7.57
CA GLY A 158 -10.42 24.86 6.24
C GLY A 158 -8.94 24.71 5.88
N LEU A 159 -8.27 25.84 5.63
CA LEU A 159 -6.84 25.90 5.26
C LEU A 159 -5.91 26.17 6.46
N LYS A 160 -6.37 25.91 7.70
CA LYS A 160 -5.58 26.13 8.91
C LYS A 160 -5.36 24.83 9.67
N PRO A 161 -4.14 24.51 10.11
CA PRO A 161 -3.91 23.38 11.01
C PRO A 161 -4.54 23.64 12.38
N VAL A 162 -5.06 22.59 13.00
CA VAL A 162 -5.68 22.64 14.33
C VAL A 162 -4.92 21.73 15.28
N GLY A 163 -4.36 22.33 16.34
CA GLY A 163 -3.57 21.62 17.33
C GLY A 163 -2.22 21.13 16.80
N SER A 164 -1.69 20.09 17.42
CA SER A 164 -0.40 19.49 17.05
C SER A 164 -0.60 18.21 16.22
N SER A 165 0.36 17.93 15.34
CA SER A 165 0.39 16.67 14.60
C SER A 165 0.55 15.46 15.54
N ILE A 166 -0.22 14.41 15.31
CA ILE A 166 -0.08 13.11 15.98
C ILE A 166 0.61 12.09 15.05
N VAL A 167 1.15 11.02 15.62
CA VAL A 167 1.69 9.90 14.86
C VAL A 167 0.54 8.97 14.47
N ALA A 168 0.23 8.90 13.18
CA ALA A 168 -0.76 7.98 12.63
C ALA A 168 -0.21 6.55 12.55
N ALA A 169 1.07 6.41 12.15
CA ALA A 169 1.79 5.14 12.22
C ALA A 169 3.26 5.40 12.57
N PRO A 170 3.75 4.87 13.72
CA PRO A 170 5.13 5.07 14.15
C PRO A 170 6.09 4.21 13.32
N LYS A 171 7.30 4.71 13.09
CA LYS A 171 8.36 4.03 12.31
C LYS A 171 7.83 3.55 10.96
N PHE A 172 7.01 4.38 10.34
CA PHE A 172 6.43 4.06 9.04
C PHE A 172 7.53 4.01 7.97
N ILE A 173 8.54 4.89 8.13
CA ILE A 173 9.69 5.05 7.25
C ILE A 173 10.92 4.45 7.91
N GLU A 174 11.68 3.65 7.16
CA GLU A 174 12.95 3.11 7.62
C GLU A 174 14.03 4.20 7.69
N ALA A 175 14.91 4.12 8.69
CA ALA A 175 16.07 5.00 8.77
C ALA A 175 17.05 4.71 7.62
N GLY A 176 17.75 5.74 7.14
CA GLY A 176 18.74 5.58 6.08
C GLY A 176 18.74 6.75 5.11
N ASN A 177 19.30 6.49 3.93
CA ASN A 177 19.43 7.47 2.85
C ASN A 177 18.05 7.96 2.36
N VAL A 178 17.95 9.26 2.07
CA VAL A 178 16.75 9.91 1.54
C VAL A 178 16.20 9.26 0.27
N GLU A 179 17.07 8.73 -0.61
CA GLU A 179 16.71 8.06 -1.87
C GLU A 179 16.04 6.69 -1.69
N HIS A 180 16.01 6.17 -0.46
CA HIS A 180 15.47 4.87 -0.13
C HIS A 180 14.34 4.95 0.91
N LYS A 181 13.70 6.12 1.03
CA LYS A 181 12.58 6.35 1.95
C LYS A 181 11.22 6.22 1.26
N VAL A 182 10.24 5.85 2.07
CA VAL A 182 8.82 5.76 1.70
C VAL A 182 8.34 7.09 1.14
N ASN A 183 7.62 7.05 0.03
CA ASN A 183 7.03 8.22 -0.62
C ASN A 183 5.75 7.83 -1.39
N GLY A 184 5.03 8.81 -1.89
CA GLY A 184 3.65 8.61 -2.37
C GLY A 184 2.70 8.31 -1.22
N LEU A 185 1.42 8.68 -1.36
CA LEU A 185 0.36 8.40 -0.38
C LEU A 185 -0.98 8.34 -1.12
N MET A 186 -1.01 7.57 -2.19
CA MET A 186 -2.13 7.50 -3.10
C MET A 186 -3.25 6.66 -2.47
N ARG A 187 -4.45 7.25 -2.32
CA ARG A 187 -5.66 6.50 -1.93
C ARG A 187 -6.14 5.68 -3.14
N GLY A 188 -6.06 4.37 -3.01
CA GLY A 188 -6.52 3.41 -4.00
C GLY A 188 -8.04 3.30 -4.05
N LEU A 189 -8.52 2.62 -5.10
CA LEU A 189 -9.95 2.31 -5.30
C LEU A 189 -10.56 1.58 -4.10
N ASP A 190 -9.79 0.76 -3.38
CA ASP A 190 -10.21 0.02 -2.18
C ASP A 190 -10.14 0.82 -0.87
N ASN A 191 -10.03 2.15 -0.97
CA ASN A 191 -9.94 3.10 0.15
C ASN A 191 -8.66 2.97 1.00
N TRP A 192 -7.68 2.16 0.61
CA TRP A 192 -6.36 2.08 1.24
C TRP A 192 -5.37 3.06 0.63
N HIS A 193 -4.46 3.60 1.44
CA HIS A 193 -3.34 4.40 0.95
C HIS A 193 -2.15 3.50 0.69
N TYR A 194 -1.58 3.66 -0.50
CA TYR A 194 -0.40 2.95 -0.95
C TYR A 194 0.78 3.91 -1.12
N ASN A 195 1.98 3.36 -0.93
CA ASN A 195 3.23 4.09 -1.00
C ASN A 195 4.22 3.32 -1.88
N ALA A 196 5.15 4.04 -2.48
CA ALA A 196 6.38 3.47 -3.02
C ALA A 196 7.38 3.22 -1.88
N LYS A 197 8.33 2.29 -2.11
CA LYS A 197 9.38 1.91 -1.16
C LYS A 197 8.81 1.39 0.17
N SER A 198 7.62 0.80 0.15
CA SER A 198 6.92 0.31 1.34
C SER A 198 6.25 -1.04 1.07
N GLY A 199 6.26 -1.91 2.09
CA GLY A 199 5.43 -3.12 2.19
C GLY A 199 4.25 -2.93 3.14
N LYS A 200 3.84 -1.69 3.39
CA LYS A 200 2.73 -1.30 4.27
C LYS A 200 1.70 -0.51 3.47
N ARG A 201 0.42 -0.71 3.79
CA ARG A 201 -0.71 0.13 3.37
C ARG A 201 -1.44 0.66 4.60
N VAL A 202 -2.10 1.81 4.48
CA VAL A 202 -2.77 2.46 5.61
C VAL A 202 -4.17 2.95 5.26
N ARG A 203 -5.14 2.77 6.16
CA ARG A 203 -6.51 3.26 6.00
C ARG A 203 -7.03 3.85 7.30
N ARG A 204 -7.88 4.86 7.19
CA ARG A 204 -8.58 5.43 8.33
C ARG A 204 -9.85 4.65 8.64
N ASP A 205 -10.05 4.28 9.90
CA ASP A 205 -11.31 3.75 10.41
C ASP A 205 -11.71 4.49 11.69
N GLY A 206 -12.82 5.22 11.66
CA GLY A 206 -13.12 6.22 12.69
C GLY A 206 -11.97 7.22 12.90
N GLU A 207 -11.49 7.28 14.12
CA GLU A 207 -10.32 8.07 14.54
C GLU A 207 -9.00 7.27 14.49
N ARG A 208 -9.06 5.98 14.15
CA ARG A 208 -7.90 5.07 14.14
C ARG A 208 -7.30 4.96 12.74
N TRP A 209 -5.99 4.70 12.71
CA TRP A 209 -5.25 4.38 11.50
C TRP A 209 -4.88 2.90 11.53
N ILE A 210 -5.40 2.15 10.58
CA ILE A 210 -5.11 0.72 10.42
C ILE A 210 -3.94 0.60 9.45
N VAL A 211 -2.90 -0.12 9.85
CA VAL A 211 -1.76 -0.44 9.00
C VAL A 211 -1.74 -1.92 8.73
N GLU A 212 -1.67 -2.28 7.45
CA GLU A 212 -1.59 -3.67 7.00
C GLU A 212 -0.36 -3.90 6.15
N LYS A 213 0.08 -5.16 6.09
CA LYS A 213 1.09 -5.59 5.13
C LYS A 213 0.49 -5.56 3.72
N THR A 214 1.31 -5.18 2.75
CA THR A 214 1.04 -5.31 1.32
C THR A 214 2.35 -5.69 0.62
N PRO A 215 2.32 -6.28 -0.60
CA PRO A 215 3.53 -6.49 -1.36
C PRO A 215 4.38 -5.22 -1.48
N PHE A 216 5.69 -5.37 -1.32
CA PHE A 216 6.62 -4.25 -1.43
C PHE A 216 6.65 -3.72 -2.86
N ARG A 217 6.47 -2.41 -3.05
CA ARG A 217 6.42 -1.81 -4.40
C ARG A 217 7.41 -0.68 -4.58
N GLY A 218 8.16 -0.79 -5.66
CA GLY A 218 8.89 0.31 -6.27
C GLY A 218 9.84 1.10 -5.38
N GLN A 219 10.13 2.32 -5.83
CA GLN A 219 11.04 3.27 -5.18
C GLN A 219 10.51 4.70 -5.26
N TRP A 220 9.86 5.11 -6.36
CA TRP A 220 9.42 6.49 -6.56
C TRP A 220 8.00 6.58 -7.12
N GLY A 221 7.12 7.21 -6.35
CA GLY A 221 5.72 7.41 -6.70
C GLY A 221 4.95 6.10 -6.91
N ILE A 222 3.63 6.22 -6.92
CA ILE A 222 2.72 5.11 -7.13
C ILE A 222 1.45 5.65 -7.77
N ALA A 223 0.91 4.91 -8.73
CA ALA A 223 -0.27 5.26 -9.48
C ALA A 223 -1.26 4.09 -9.55
N GLN A 224 -2.48 4.37 -10.00
CA GLN A 224 -3.48 3.35 -10.32
C GLN A 224 -4.16 3.61 -11.65
N ASP A 225 -4.69 2.55 -12.26
CA ASP A 225 -5.63 2.67 -13.39
C ASP A 225 -7.09 2.81 -12.92
N ASN A 226 -8.04 2.77 -13.87
CA ASN A 226 -9.47 2.86 -13.59
C ASN A 226 -10.06 1.68 -12.80
N TYR A 227 -9.30 0.58 -12.64
CA TYR A 227 -9.75 -0.67 -12.05
C TYR A 227 -9.04 -0.98 -10.73
N GLY A 228 -8.22 -0.03 -10.23
CA GLY A 228 -7.50 -0.16 -8.96
C GLY A 228 -6.21 -0.97 -9.05
N ARG A 229 -5.72 -1.33 -10.24
CA ARG A 229 -4.39 -1.96 -10.39
C ARG A 229 -3.30 -0.94 -10.12
N LEU A 230 -2.25 -1.35 -9.42
CA LEU A 230 -1.17 -0.47 -9.00
C LEU A 230 -0.02 -0.46 -10.01
N PHE A 231 0.55 0.73 -10.22
CA PHE A 231 1.68 0.97 -11.11
C PHE A 231 2.77 1.70 -10.35
N HIS A 232 4.01 1.23 -10.52
CA HIS A 232 5.15 1.69 -9.73
C HIS A 232 6.44 1.54 -10.54
N ASN A 233 7.57 2.01 -10.01
CA ASN A 233 8.85 1.91 -10.70
C ASN A 233 10.03 1.80 -9.75
N ASN A 234 11.24 1.68 -10.28
CA ASN A 234 12.48 1.89 -9.55
C ASN A 234 13.46 2.68 -10.41
N ASN A 235 14.62 3.08 -9.87
CA ASN A 235 15.64 3.86 -10.58
C ASN A 235 15.89 3.41 -12.05
N SER A 236 15.97 2.10 -12.27
CA SER A 236 16.41 1.51 -13.52
C SER A 236 15.28 0.95 -14.39
N THR A 237 14.02 1.16 -14.01
CA THR A 237 12.86 0.70 -14.80
C THR A 237 11.78 1.76 -14.83
N PHE A 238 11.28 2.10 -16.01
CA PHE A 238 10.26 3.15 -16.14
C PHE A 238 8.93 2.78 -15.50
N LEU A 239 8.46 1.56 -15.67
CA LEU A 239 7.14 1.19 -15.18
C LEU A 239 7.01 -0.31 -14.98
N PHE A 240 6.49 -0.69 -13.82
CA PHE A 240 5.89 -1.97 -13.53
C PHE A 240 4.39 -1.77 -13.34
N GLY A 241 3.61 -2.78 -13.69
CA GLY A 241 2.19 -2.85 -13.35
C GLY A 241 1.86 -4.17 -12.68
N ASP A 242 1.11 -4.11 -11.59
CA ASP A 242 0.52 -5.28 -10.98
C ASP A 242 -0.64 -5.75 -11.86
N TYR A 243 -0.64 -7.02 -12.26
CA TYR A 243 -1.75 -7.57 -13.04
C TYR A 243 -3.03 -7.71 -12.17
N LEU A 244 -2.86 -8.08 -10.90
CA LEU A 244 -3.97 -8.32 -9.97
C LEU A 244 -4.26 -7.07 -9.13
N ALA A 245 -5.46 -7.04 -8.55
CA ALA A 245 -5.83 -6.05 -7.55
C ALA A 245 -4.94 -6.19 -6.31
N PRO A 246 -4.63 -5.08 -5.62
CA PRO A 246 -3.73 -5.11 -4.49
C PRO A 246 -4.25 -6.01 -3.38
N ASN A 247 -3.33 -6.78 -2.80
CA ASN A 247 -3.60 -7.74 -1.73
C ASN A 247 -4.57 -8.88 -2.13
N LEU A 248 -4.86 -9.11 -3.42
CA LEU A 248 -5.73 -10.23 -3.82
C LEU A 248 -5.17 -11.60 -3.39
N LEU A 249 -3.85 -11.77 -3.53
CA LEU A 249 -3.13 -12.98 -3.16
C LEU A 249 -2.71 -13.01 -1.68
N GLU A 250 -3.06 -11.97 -0.91
CA GLU A 250 -2.86 -11.98 0.53
C GLU A 250 -4.02 -12.78 1.16
N GLY A 251 -3.65 -13.81 1.89
CA GLY A 251 -4.52 -14.82 2.48
C GLY A 251 -3.63 -15.99 2.85
N ASN A 252 -3.83 -16.60 4.02
CA ASN A 252 -2.93 -17.62 4.55
C ASN A 252 -1.49 -17.14 4.81
N PRO A 253 -1.29 -16.20 5.76
CA PRO A 253 0.02 -15.57 6.01
C PRO A 253 1.12 -16.54 6.46
N GLY A 254 0.75 -17.76 6.88
CA GLY A 254 1.70 -18.84 7.22
C GLY A 254 2.45 -19.39 6.01
N VAL A 255 2.04 -19.07 4.78
CA VAL A 255 2.65 -19.59 3.55
C VAL A 255 3.13 -18.46 2.65
N ASN A 256 4.39 -18.53 2.24
CA ASN A 256 4.92 -17.62 1.22
C ASN A 256 4.74 -18.24 -0.16
N LEU A 257 3.76 -17.74 -0.92
CA LEU A 257 3.43 -18.26 -2.26
C LEU A 257 4.53 -18.02 -3.30
N LYS A 258 5.48 -17.09 -3.04
CA LYS A 258 6.55 -16.70 -4.00
C LYS A 258 6.01 -16.37 -5.40
N VAL A 259 4.83 -15.74 -5.46
CA VAL A 259 4.20 -15.32 -6.72
C VAL A 259 4.53 -13.86 -6.98
N ASN A 260 5.08 -13.57 -8.16
CA ASN A 260 5.27 -12.19 -8.64
C ASN A 260 4.15 -11.82 -9.63
N ASP A 261 3.34 -10.83 -9.25
CA ASP A 261 2.25 -10.29 -10.05
C ASP A 261 2.61 -8.99 -10.79
N ALA A 262 3.79 -8.43 -10.55
CA ALA A 262 4.29 -7.26 -11.26
C ALA A 262 4.99 -7.64 -12.58
N ASP A 263 4.53 -7.04 -13.68
CA ASP A 263 5.15 -7.15 -15.01
C ASP A 263 5.88 -5.84 -15.36
N GLN A 264 7.10 -5.94 -15.91
CA GLN A 264 7.82 -4.79 -16.47
C GLN A 264 7.15 -4.33 -17.77
N LEU A 265 6.88 -3.03 -17.88
CA LEU A 265 6.13 -2.45 -18.99
C LEU A 265 7.05 -1.66 -19.92
N GLY A 266 7.47 -2.33 -20.99
CA GLY A 266 8.24 -1.72 -22.07
C GLY A 266 9.73 -1.63 -21.81
N SER A 267 10.41 -0.90 -22.70
CA SER A 267 11.87 -0.78 -22.69
C SER A 267 12.36 0.31 -21.73
N ASN A 268 13.54 0.07 -21.15
CA ASN A 268 14.24 1.05 -20.32
C ASN A 268 15.06 2.05 -21.14
N HIS A 269 15.08 1.94 -22.48
CA HIS A 269 15.81 2.86 -23.34
C HIS A 269 15.30 4.30 -23.24
N THR A 270 16.23 5.23 -23.27
CA THR A 270 15.97 6.67 -23.24
C THR A 270 16.34 7.34 -24.56
N TYR A 271 15.59 8.39 -24.93
CA TYR A 271 15.91 9.26 -26.07
C TYR A 271 16.03 10.73 -25.65
N PRO A 272 17.06 11.12 -24.87
CA PRO A 272 17.23 12.51 -24.43
C PRO A 272 17.49 13.47 -25.61
N SER A 273 17.12 14.73 -25.46
CA SER A 273 17.43 15.77 -26.46
C SER A 273 18.89 16.25 -26.39
N ARG A 274 19.52 16.19 -25.21
CA ARG A 274 20.90 16.67 -24.93
C ARG A 274 21.88 15.57 -24.51
N VAL A 275 23.18 15.85 -24.61
CA VAL A 275 24.26 15.01 -24.03
C VAL A 275 24.12 14.90 -22.51
N THR A 276 24.67 13.84 -21.91
CA THR A 276 24.41 13.49 -20.51
C THR A 276 25.69 13.40 -19.65
N PRO A 277 26.39 14.52 -19.42
CA PRO A 277 27.65 14.52 -18.66
C PRO A 277 27.45 14.38 -17.14
N GLY A 278 26.28 14.75 -16.61
CA GLY A 278 26.02 14.88 -15.16
C GLY A 278 25.20 13.76 -14.52
N VAL A 279 25.35 12.51 -14.98
CA VAL A 279 24.61 11.36 -14.42
C VAL A 279 25.53 10.42 -13.66
N ASN A 280 25.00 9.81 -12.59
CA ASN A 280 25.75 8.84 -11.82
C ASN A 280 26.19 7.66 -12.71
N ARG A 281 27.44 7.22 -12.55
CA ARG A 281 28.04 6.14 -13.35
C ARG A 281 28.13 6.42 -14.85
N ALA A 282 28.07 7.69 -15.26
CA ALA A 282 28.38 8.11 -16.63
C ALA A 282 29.83 7.80 -17.06
N TYR A 283 30.70 7.35 -16.14
CA TYR A 283 32.06 6.85 -16.39
C TYR A 283 32.15 5.33 -16.66
N ILE A 284 31.06 4.57 -16.51
CA ILE A 284 30.99 3.15 -16.91
C ILE A 284 30.88 3.05 -18.44
N GLN A 285 32.04 2.99 -19.10
CA GLN A 285 32.19 2.89 -20.55
C GLN A 285 33.31 1.91 -20.90
N LYS A 286 33.21 1.32 -22.08
CA LYS A 286 34.27 0.47 -22.64
C LYS A 286 35.59 1.21 -22.81
N SER A 287 35.55 2.50 -23.13
CA SER A 287 36.75 3.36 -23.19
C SER A 287 37.47 3.46 -21.84
N ASN A 288 36.73 3.31 -20.73
CA ASN A 288 37.25 3.29 -19.37
C ASN A 288 37.44 1.86 -18.83
N GLY A 289 37.41 0.85 -19.70
CA GLY A 289 37.65 -0.56 -19.34
C GLY A 289 36.44 -1.34 -18.83
N TYR A 290 35.22 -0.79 -18.87
CA TYR A 290 34.00 -1.51 -18.48
C TYR A 290 33.45 -2.40 -19.61
N SER A 291 32.63 -3.39 -19.26
CA SER A 291 32.04 -4.32 -20.25
C SER A 291 30.85 -3.75 -21.02
N SER A 292 30.32 -2.61 -20.60
CA SER A 292 29.14 -1.95 -21.16
C SER A 292 29.28 -0.44 -21.10
N ASP A 293 28.42 0.25 -21.85
CA ASP A 293 28.39 1.71 -21.93
C ASP A 293 27.09 2.22 -21.28
N THR A 294 27.20 3.13 -20.31
CA THR A 294 26.04 3.85 -19.74
C THR A 294 25.53 4.91 -20.71
N LEU A 295 26.46 5.59 -21.38
CA LEU A 295 26.21 6.61 -22.40
C LEU A 295 26.51 6.03 -23.77
N ASP A 296 25.70 6.36 -24.76
CA ASP A 296 25.98 6.03 -26.15
C ASP A 296 27.32 6.66 -26.57
N PRO A 297 28.29 5.88 -27.09
CA PRO A 297 29.65 6.37 -27.33
C PRO A 297 29.76 7.37 -28.49
N LYS A 298 28.68 7.56 -29.27
CA LYS A 298 28.67 8.51 -30.40
C LYS A 298 27.94 9.80 -30.05
N SER A 299 26.78 9.66 -29.41
CA SER A 299 25.90 10.78 -29.07
C SER A 299 26.08 11.29 -27.65
N PHE A 300 26.77 10.54 -26.78
CA PHE A 300 26.99 10.84 -25.36
C PHE A 300 25.69 11.02 -24.55
N LYS A 301 24.59 10.43 -25.05
CA LYS A 301 23.28 10.43 -24.41
C LYS A 301 23.11 9.18 -23.58
N LEU A 302 22.38 9.28 -22.47
CA LEU A 302 22.05 8.12 -21.65
C LEU A 302 21.31 7.06 -22.49
N LEU A 303 21.74 5.81 -22.35
CA LEU A 303 21.14 4.69 -23.08
C LEU A 303 19.90 4.12 -22.37
N LEU A 304 19.99 3.92 -21.06
CA LEU A 304 18.97 3.28 -20.23
C LEU A 304 18.63 4.18 -19.03
N THR A 305 17.38 4.19 -18.59
CA THR A 305 16.96 4.95 -17.40
C THR A 305 17.81 4.64 -16.17
N THR A 306 18.12 5.69 -15.41
CA THR A 306 18.89 5.62 -14.16
C THR A 306 18.21 6.32 -12.98
N ALA A 307 17.29 7.26 -13.23
CA ALA A 307 16.50 7.94 -12.20
C ALA A 307 15.03 8.11 -12.64
N SER A 308 14.39 6.99 -12.98
CA SER A 308 12.93 6.92 -13.11
C SER A 308 12.25 7.48 -11.86
N ALA A 309 11.22 8.33 -12.03
CA ALA A 309 10.55 9.03 -10.94
C ALA A 309 9.02 8.87 -11.00
N GLY A 310 8.25 9.54 -10.14
CA GLY A 310 6.84 9.22 -9.88
C GLY A 310 5.97 9.10 -11.14
N PRO A 311 5.40 7.91 -11.43
CA PRO A 311 4.64 7.66 -12.65
C PRO A 311 3.17 8.05 -12.46
N VAL A 312 2.45 8.12 -13.57
CA VAL A 312 0.99 8.25 -13.59
C VAL A 312 0.41 7.38 -14.70
N VAL A 313 -0.74 6.75 -14.43
CA VAL A 313 -1.60 6.20 -15.49
C VAL A 313 -2.65 7.24 -15.82
N TYR A 314 -2.70 7.65 -17.08
CA TYR A 314 -3.56 8.73 -17.52
C TYR A 314 -5.03 8.29 -17.56
N ARG A 315 -5.86 8.99 -16.76
CA ARG A 315 -7.30 8.73 -16.54
C ARG A 315 -8.15 10.00 -16.77
N GLY A 316 -7.53 11.06 -17.28
CA GLY A 316 -8.20 12.30 -17.64
C GLY A 316 -8.90 12.23 -19.01
N THR A 317 -9.63 13.28 -19.34
CA THR A 317 -10.47 13.41 -20.54
C THR A 317 -9.94 14.43 -21.54
N ASN A 318 -8.88 15.17 -21.20
CA ASN A 318 -8.34 16.21 -22.06
C ASN A 318 -7.57 15.64 -23.27
N PHE A 319 -6.77 14.59 -23.08
CA PHE A 319 -6.01 13.94 -24.13
C PHE A 319 -6.95 13.13 -25.04
N PRO A 320 -6.58 12.96 -26.33
CA PRO A 320 -7.30 12.08 -27.24
C PRO A 320 -7.42 10.64 -26.71
N ALA A 321 -8.49 9.95 -27.11
CA ALA A 321 -8.87 8.64 -26.56
C ALA A 321 -7.78 7.57 -26.66
N GLU A 322 -6.91 7.63 -27.67
CA GLU A 322 -5.80 6.69 -27.83
C GLU A 322 -4.76 6.77 -26.72
N TRP A 323 -4.73 7.86 -25.94
CA TRP A 323 -3.86 8.06 -24.78
C TRP A 323 -4.47 7.60 -23.46
N ALA A 324 -5.77 7.28 -23.42
CA ALA A 324 -6.44 6.77 -22.23
C ALA A 324 -5.75 5.50 -21.71
N GLY A 325 -5.49 5.44 -20.40
CA GLY A 325 -4.86 4.29 -19.75
C GLY A 325 -3.37 4.11 -20.05
N ARG A 326 -2.72 5.05 -20.75
CA ARG A 326 -1.25 5.02 -20.95
C ARG A 326 -0.52 5.45 -19.69
N GLY A 327 0.63 4.83 -19.45
CA GLY A 327 1.55 5.24 -18.40
C GLY A 327 2.45 6.38 -18.87
N PHE A 328 2.73 7.32 -17.98
CA PHE A 328 3.76 8.34 -18.17
C PHE A 328 4.73 8.28 -17.00
N THR A 329 6.02 8.28 -17.28
CA THR A 329 7.06 8.19 -16.25
C THR A 329 8.18 9.19 -16.55
N PRO A 330 8.55 10.07 -15.60
CA PRO A 330 9.72 10.91 -15.73
C PRO A 330 11.04 10.13 -15.66
N GLU A 331 12.06 10.62 -16.36
CA GLU A 331 13.47 10.39 -16.03
C GLU A 331 14.10 11.72 -15.64
N SER A 332 14.32 11.90 -14.33
CA SER A 332 14.87 13.13 -13.76
C SER A 332 16.32 13.41 -14.19
N ALA A 333 17.14 12.38 -14.38
CA ALA A 333 18.58 12.52 -14.66
C ALA A 333 18.84 13.08 -16.06
N VAL A 334 17.92 12.84 -16.99
CA VAL A 334 18.00 13.23 -18.41
C VAL A 334 16.80 14.03 -18.91
N ASN A 335 16.10 14.69 -17.97
CA ASN A 335 15.18 15.79 -18.25
C ASN A 335 14.04 15.41 -19.22
N LEU A 336 13.45 14.21 -19.06
CA LEU A 336 12.45 13.69 -19.99
C LEU A 336 11.24 13.03 -19.31
N ILE A 337 10.16 12.82 -20.06
CA ILE A 337 9.02 11.99 -19.70
C ILE A 337 8.79 10.95 -20.80
N LYS A 338 8.77 9.68 -20.42
CA LYS A 338 8.42 8.57 -21.31
C LYS A 338 6.91 8.31 -21.26
N ALA A 339 6.31 8.02 -22.41
CA ALA A 339 4.98 7.43 -22.50
C ALA A 339 5.07 5.92 -22.76
N THR A 340 4.17 5.15 -22.14
CA THR A 340 4.04 3.70 -22.28
C THR A 340 2.59 3.36 -22.63
N HIS A 341 2.36 2.78 -23.81
CA HIS A 341 1.10 2.15 -24.14
C HIS A 341 1.02 0.81 -23.42
N ILE A 342 0.02 0.66 -22.55
CA ILE A 342 -0.17 -0.51 -21.69
C ILE A 342 -1.27 -1.38 -22.30
N GLN A 343 -0.98 -2.66 -22.46
CA GLN A 343 -1.92 -3.64 -23.00
C GLN A 343 -2.02 -4.84 -22.08
N GLU A 344 -3.23 -5.37 -21.95
CA GLU A 344 -3.50 -6.62 -21.25
C GLU A 344 -3.55 -7.75 -22.28
N ILE A 345 -2.64 -8.73 -22.17
CA ILE A 345 -2.55 -9.86 -23.10
C ILE A 345 -2.56 -11.14 -22.28
N GLY A 346 -3.72 -11.81 -22.27
CA GLY A 346 -4.00 -12.90 -21.33
C GLY A 346 -3.85 -12.40 -19.89
N THR A 347 -3.13 -13.15 -19.06
CA THR A 347 -2.84 -12.77 -17.67
C THR A 347 -1.52 -12.01 -17.49
N LYS A 348 -1.18 -11.13 -18.44
CA LYS A 348 0.03 -10.32 -18.40
C LYS A 348 -0.26 -8.89 -18.80
N LEU A 349 0.49 -7.96 -18.23
CA LEU A 349 0.62 -6.62 -18.75
C LEU A 349 1.83 -6.52 -19.66
N GLN A 350 1.68 -5.85 -20.80
CA GLN A 350 2.76 -5.52 -21.72
C GLN A 350 2.78 -4.02 -21.97
N GLY A 351 4.00 -3.47 -22.14
CA GLY A 351 4.21 -2.06 -22.43
C GLY A 351 4.95 -1.88 -23.75
N SER A 352 4.56 -0.86 -24.51
CA SER A 352 5.31 -0.40 -25.69
C SER A 352 5.43 1.12 -25.72
N HIS A 353 6.54 1.64 -26.24
CA HIS A 353 6.73 3.08 -26.36
C HIS A 353 6.12 3.59 -27.68
N PRO A 354 5.11 4.47 -27.65
CA PRO A 354 4.30 4.78 -28.84
C PRO A 354 4.95 5.79 -29.81
N LEU A 355 6.14 6.31 -29.49
CA LEU A 355 6.76 7.45 -30.20
C LEU A 355 8.11 7.11 -30.86
N GLY A 356 8.43 5.81 -31.00
CA GLY A 356 9.65 5.37 -31.68
C GLY A 356 10.91 5.77 -30.91
N LYS A 357 11.76 6.63 -31.50
CA LYS A 357 13.01 7.14 -30.89
C LYS A 357 12.88 8.59 -30.37
N LYS A 358 11.66 8.99 -29.98
CA LYS A 358 11.36 10.31 -29.41
C LYS A 358 10.57 10.13 -28.12
N GLU A 359 10.92 10.84 -27.06
CA GLU A 359 10.14 10.80 -25.81
C GLU A 359 8.87 11.64 -25.88
N PHE A 360 7.97 11.47 -24.89
CA PHE A 360 6.76 12.28 -24.81
C PHE A 360 7.08 13.75 -24.51
N LEU A 361 8.05 13.98 -23.61
CA LEU A 361 8.65 15.30 -23.36
C LEU A 361 10.15 15.11 -23.19
N THR A 362 10.95 16.03 -23.74
CA THR A 362 12.37 16.22 -23.37
C THR A 362 12.64 17.70 -23.13
N SER A 363 13.68 18.02 -22.36
CA SER A 363 14.15 19.40 -22.17
C SER A 363 15.66 19.50 -22.41
N THR A 364 16.08 20.61 -23.00
CA THR A 364 17.51 20.97 -23.07
C THR A 364 18.01 21.70 -21.81
N ASP A 365 17.12 22.13 -20.92
CA ASP A 365 17.46 22.69 -19.61
C ASP A 365 17.89 21.57 -18.65
N GLU A 366 19.16 21.55 -18.26
CA GLU A 366 19.71 20.56 -17.33
C GLU A 366 19.05 20.63 -15.95
N ARG A 367 18.40 21.75 -15.58
CA ARG A 367 17.76 21.95 -14.28
C ARG A 367 16.30 21.54 -14.26
N PHE A 368 15.68 21.28 -15.41
CA PHE A 368 14.34 20.71 -15.47
C PHE A 368 14.34 19.31 -14.85
N ARG A 369 13.77 19.14 -13.66
CA ARG A 369 13.76 17.87 -12.92
C ARG A 369 12.33 17.41 -12.71
N PRO A 370 11.73 16.74 -13.70
CA PRO A 370 10.41 16.15 -13.52
C PRO A 370 10.54 14.97 -12.55
N VAL A 371 9.93 15.10 -11.37
CA VAL A 371 10.04 14.11 -10.28
C VAL A 371 8.74 13.36 -10.03
N ASN A 372 7.60 13.88 -10.49
CA ASN A 372 6.30 13.23 -10.30
C ASN A 372 5.24 13.77 -11.28
N LEU A 373 4.19 12.98 -11.52
CA LEU A 373 3.11 13.28 -12.46
C LEU A 373 1.73 13.00 -11.85
N TYR A 374 0.74 13.81 -12.19
CA TYR A 374 -0.62 13.67 -11.63
C TYR A 374 -1.71 13.93 -12.69
N ASN A 375 -2.81 13.18 -12.60
CA ASN A 375 -4.05 13.52 -13.32
C ASN A 375 -4.65 14.78 -12.67
N ALA A 376 -5.03 15.77 -13.48
CA ALA A 376 -5.59 17.03 -13.02
C ALA A 376 -7.13 17.03 -12.99
N PRO A 377 -7.77 17.86 -12.15
CA PRO A 377 -9.22 18.02 -12.12
C PRO A 377 -9.83 18.46 -13.45
N ASP A 378 -9.09 19.25 -14.25
CA ASP A 378 -9.49 19.73 -15.57
C ASP A 378 -9.29 18.70 -16.70
N GLY A 379 -8.89 17.48 -16.34
CA GLY A 379 -8.65 16.35 -17.26
C GLY A 379 -7.25 16.33 -17.88
N SER A 380 -6.40 17.32 -17.62
CA SER A 380 -5.03 17.39 -18.13
C SER A 380 -4.02 16.62 -17.27
N LEU A 381 -2.73 16.75 -17.59
CA LEU A 381 -1.63 16.16 -16.83
C LEU A 381 -0.78 17.24 -16.16
N LEU A 382 -0.48 17.10 -14.86
CA LEU A 382 0.50 17.94 -14.17
C LEU A 382 1.86 17.26 -14.04
N VAL A 383 2.91 18.07 -14.18
CA VAL A 383 4.32 17.70 -13.99
C VAL A 383 4.89 18.49 -12.84
N LEU A 384 5.34 17.80 -11.78
CA LEU A 384 6.12 18.42 -10.72
C LEU A 384 7.58 18.50 -11.14
N ASP A 385 8.06 19.72 -11.35
CA ASP A 385 9.43 20.05 -11.68
C ASP A 385 10.13 20.65 -10.45
N LEU A 386 11.04 19.88 -9.86
CA LEU A 386 11.82 20.31 -8.70
C LEU A 386 12.67 21.55 -9.01
N TYR A 387 12.99 21.78 -10.29
CA TYR A 387 13.90 22.78 -10.81
C TYR A 387 15.24 22.84 -10.07
N HIS A 388 16.02 21.77 -10.19
CA HIS A 388 17.20 21.54 -9.36
C HIS A 388 18.37 20.92 -10.14
N GLY A 389 19.59 21.40 -9.96
CA GLY A 389 20.71 20.90 -10.76
C GLY A 389 21.29 19.57 -10.27
N ILE A 390 21.24 19.30 -8.96
CA ILE A 390 21.73 18.07 -8.34
C ILE A 390 20.65 16.99 -8.37
N ILE A 391 21.00 15.76 -8.77
CA ILE A 391 20.07 14.60 -8.73
C ILE A 391 20.48 13.53 -7.71
N GLN A 392 21.75 13.50 -7.29
CA GLN A 392 22.29 12.45 -6.43
C GLN A 392 22.55 13.01 -5.03
N ASP A 393 22.07 12.30 -4.02
CA ASP A 393 22.38 12.57 -2.62
C ASP A 393 23.87 12.34 -2.31
N ARG A 394 24.38 13.10 -1.32
CA ARG A 394 25.79 13.11 -0.91
C ARG A 394 26.39 11.72 -0.65
N PHE A 395 25.63 10.77 -0.11
CA PHE A 395 26.14 9.43 0.24
C PHE A 395 26.63 8.66 -0.99
N PHE A 396 25.99 8.88 -2.15
CA PHE A 396 26.28 8.16 -3.39
C PHE A 396 27.04 9.00 -4.43
N MET A 397 27.35 10.26 -4.10
CA MET A 397 28.02 11.15 -5.03
C MET A 397 29.51 10.80 -5.21
N THR A 398 29.89 10.45 -6.45
CA THR A 398 31.28 10.16 -6.81
C THR A 398 32.08 11.44 -7.06
N SER A 399 33.42 11.36 -7.00
CA SER A 399 34.29 12.50 -7.35
C SER A 399 34.07 12.98 -8.78
N TYR A 400 33.85 12.04 -9.71
CA TYR A 400 33.46 12.34 -11.08
C TYR A 400 32.19 13.20 -11.12
N LEU A 401 31.11 12.72 -10.49
CA LEU A 401 29.80 13.38 -10.55
C LEU A 401 29.84 14.75 -9.87
N ARG A 402 30.55 14.86 -8.74
CA ARG A 402 30.77 16.13 -8.05
C ARG A 402 31.49 17.14 -8.94
N ALA A 403 32.54 16.73 -9.66
CA ALA A 403 33.26 17.60 -10.59
C ALA A 403 32.36 18.07 -11.75
N GLN A 404 31.50 17.18 -12.25
CA GLN A 404 30.50 17.53 -13.26
C GLN A 404 29.53 18.60 -12.77
N TYR A 405 28.99 18.45 -11.56
CA TYR A 405 28.09 19.47 -10.97
C TYR A 405 28.80 20.80 -10.71
N ALA A 406 30.00 20.77 -10.13
CA ALA A 406 30.77 21.97 -9.82
C ALA A 406 31.15 22.77 -11.08
N SER A 407 31.60 22.08 -12.14
CA SER A 407 32.01 22.73 -13.40
C SER A 407 30.88 23.55 -14.05
N ARG A 408 29.62 23.19 -13.79
CA ARG A 408 28.42 23.84 -14.34
C ARG A 408 27.59 24.58 -13.30
N LYS A 409 28.09 24.72 -12.06
CA LYS A 409 27.42 25.41 -10.93
C LYS A 409 26.01 24.87 -10.67
N LEU A 410 25.83 23.55 -10.72
CA LEU A 410 24.51 22.90 -10.63
C LEU A 410 23.92 22.88 -9.20
N ASP A 411 24.70 23.25 -8.20
CA ASP A 411 24.29 23.45 -6.81
C ASP A 411 23.53 24.77 -6.56
N GLY A 412 23.64 25.75 -7.46
CA GLY A 412 22.83 26.97 -7.43
C GLY A 412 21.72 26.98 -8.49
N PRO A 413 20.58 27.64 -8.28
CA PRO A 413 20.15 28.32 -7.07
C PRO A 413 19.59 27.30 -6.07
N ALA A 414 20.10 27.33 -4.84
CA ALA A 414 19.76 26.33 -3.82
C ALA A 414 18.29 26.39 -3.37
N LYS A 415 17.67 27.57 -3.45
CA LYS A 415 16.32 27.90 -2.95
C LYS A 415 15.61 28.85 -3.91
N GLY A 416 14.29 28.97 -3.76
CA GLY A 416 13.44 29.95 -4.44
C GLY A 416 12.96 29.52 -5.83
N HIS A 417 13.15 28.26 -6.22
CA HIS A 417 12.73 27.75 -7.52
C HIS A 417 11.95 26.44 -7.40
N GLY A 418 11.10 26.19 -8.39
CA GLY A 418 10.24 25.02 -8.47
C GLY A 418 9.04 25.34 -9.34
N ARG A 419 8.56 24.36 -10.10
CA ARG A 419 7.50 24.59 -11.08
C ARG A 419 6.53 23.43 -11.12
N ILE A 420 5.29 23.75 -11.44
CA ILE A 420 4.26 22.79 -11.81
C ILE A 420 3.81 23.16 -13.21
N TRP A 421 4.07 22.26 -14.14
CA TRP A 421 3.67 22.43 -15.53
C TRP A 421 2.39 21.64 -15.79
N ARG A 422 1.50 22.19 -16.62
CA ARG A 422 0.36 21.48 -17.19
C ARG A 422 0.70 21.07 -18.61
N ILE A 423 0.46 19.80 -18.94
CA ILE A 423 0.44 19.31 -20.32
C ILE A 423 -1.01 19.03 -20.70
N ARG A 424 -1.44 19.58 -21.83
CA ARG A 424 -2.77 19.33 -22.41
C ARG A 424 -2.68 19.11 -23.91
N SER A 425 -3.69 18.46 -24.48
CA SER A 425 -3.86 18.37 -25.93
C SER A 425 -4.25 19.73 -26.51
N LEU A 426 -3.80 20.02 -27.72
CA LEU A 426 -4.24 21.17 -28.50
C LEU A 426 -5.72 21.06 -28.90
N GLN A 427 -6.25 19.84 -29.02
CA GLN A 427 -7.66 19.57 -29.32
C GLN A 427 -8.51 19.43 -28.06
N GLY A 428 -7.88 19.11 -26.93
CA GLY A 428 -8.53 18.94 -25.63
C GLY A 428 -8.94 20.26 -24.99
N LYS A 429 -10.22 20.37 -24.62
CA LYS A 429 -10.68 21.46 -23.75
C LYS A 429 -10.40 21.12 -22.29
N ARG A 430 -10.08 22.12 -21.49
CA ARG A 430 -10.02 21.97 -20.02
C ARG A 430 -11.44 21.84 -19.49
N GLU A 431 -11.68 20.84 -18.65
CA GLU A 431 -12.93 20.74 -17.91
C GLU A 431 -13.00 21.84 -16.86
N MET A 432 -14.22 22.32 -16.56
CA MET A 432 -14.41 23.14 -15.36
C MET A 432 -14.25 22.27 -14.12
N VAL A 433 -13.47 22.74 -13.16
CA VAL A 433 -13.25 22.03 -11.91
C VAL A 433 -14.47 22.14 -11.01
N SER A 434 -15.08 21.01 -10.66
CA SER A 434 -16.26 20.97 -9.81
C SER A 434 -15.90 21.29 -8.34
N ARG A 435 -16.68 22.17 -7.70
CA ARG A 435 -16.60 22.45 -6.25
C ARG A 435 -17.32 21.38 -5.43
N VAL A 436 -16.77 20.16 -5.45
CA VAL A 436 -17.29 18.97 -4.77
C VAL A 436 -17.43 19.21 -3.26
N ASP A 437 -16.57 20.05 -2.68
CA ASP A 437 -16.64 20.47 -1.28
C ASP A 437 -17.99 21.13 -0.90
N THR A 438 -18.69 21.74 -1.86
CA THR A 438 -19.97 22.42 -1.63
C THR A 438 -21.21 21.58 -1.97
N MET A 439 -21.01 20.44 -2.64
CA MET A 439 -22.11 19.57 -3.07
C MET A 439 -22.68 18.75 -1.90
N LYS A 440 -23.97 18.39 -1.95
CA LYS A 440 -24.54 17.43 -1.00
C LYS A 440 -24.11 16.00 -1.36
N SER A 441 -24.08 15.09 -0.39
CA SER A 441 -23.66 13.70 -0.60
C SER A 441 -24.44 13.02 -1.74
N ALA A 442 -25.76 13.25 -1.83
CA ALA A 442 -26.59 12.69 -2.90
C ALA A 442 -26.14 13.14 -4.31
N ASP A 443 -25.65 14.37 -4.45
CA ASP A 443 -25.19 14.94 -5.72
C ASP A 443 -23.80 14.40 -6.12
N LEU A 444 -23.08 13.75 -5.21
CA LEU A 444 -21.79 13.12 -5.48
C LEU A 444 -21.92 11.75 -6.16
N VAL A 445 -23.03 11.04 -5.94
CA VAL A 445 -23.23 9.68 -6.48
C VAL A 445 -23.13 9.65 -8.02
N PRO A 446 -23.73 10.60 -8.78
CA PRO A 446 -23.54 10.66 -10.23
C PRO A 446 -22.08 10.82 -10.67
N LEU A 447 -21.25 11.51 -9.89
CA LEU A 447 -19.83 11.74 -10.22
C LEU A 447 -18.99 10.46 -10.15
N LEU A 448 -19.46 9.41 -9.46
CA LEU A 448 -18.82 8.09 -9.48
C LEU A 448 -18.78 7.45 -10.87
N ALA A 449 -19.62 7.92 -11.80
CA ALA A 449 -19.64 7.49 -13.20
C ALA A 449 -18.99 8.50 -14.16
N HIS A 450 -18.36 9.57 -13.65
CA HIS A 450 -17.75 10.61 -14.47
C HIS A 450 -16.62 10.07 -15.36
N ALA A 451 -16.43 10.60 -16.57
CA ALA A 451 -15.41 10.13 -17.52
C ALA A 451 -13.98 10.39 -17.01
N ASN A 452 -13.72 11.57 -16.47
CA ASN A 452 -12.46 11.93 -15.82
C ASN A 452 -12.31 11.21 -14.46
N GLY A 453 -11.24 10.44 -14.30
CA GLY A 453 -10.95 9.66 -13.10
C GLY A 453 -10.79 10.48 -11.83
N TRP A 454 -10.33 11.73 -11.93
CA TRP A 454 -10.21 12.62 -10.77
C TRP A 454 -11.57 12.83 -10.09
N HIS A 455 -12.61 13.12 -10.87
CA HIS A 455 -13.96 13.35 -10.34
C HIS A 455 -14.54 12.12 -9.64
N ARG A 456 -14.26 10.92 -10.18
CA ARG A 456 -14.71 9.66 -9.55
C ARG A 456 -14.00 9.41 -8.22
N ASP A 457 -12.68 9.55 -8.21
CA ASP A 457 -11.86 9.30 -7.02
C ASP A 457 -12.21 10.29 -5.89
N ILE A 458 -12.39 11.57 -6.21
CA ILE A 458 -12.79 12.61 -5.24
C ILE A 458 -14.22 12.39 -4.73
N ALA A 459 -15.17 12.04 -5.60
CA ALA A 459 -16.54 11.76 -5.19
C ALA A 459 -16.61 10.55 -4.25
N GLN A 460 -15.90 9.46 -4.56
CA GLN A 460 -15.81 8.30 -3.69
C GLN A 460 -15.17 8.67 -2.34
N ARG A 461 -14.04 9.38 -2.37
CA ARG A 461 -13.35 9.85 -1.17
C ARG A 461 -14.29 10.64 -0.26
N GLU A 462 -14.98 11.64 -0.81
CA GLU A 462 -15.91 12.48 -0.07
C GLU A 462 -17.11 11.71 0.48
N LEU A 463 -17.70 10.81 -0.30
CA LEU A 463 -18.80 9.97 0.16
C LEU A 463 -18.38 9.10 1.37
N VAL A 464 -17.23 8.45 1.27
CA VAL A 464 -16.70 7.60 2.34
C VAL A 464 -16.33 8.42 3.58
N ASP A 465 -15.70 9.58 3.41
CA ASP A 465 -15.20 10.38 4.52
C ASP A 465 -16.32 11.15 5.24
N ARG A 466 -17.39 11.57 4.53
CA ARG A 466 -18.59 12.19 5.13
C ARG A 466 -19.47 11.20 5.87
N ARG A 467 -19.42 9.91 5.52
CA ARG A 467 -20.21 8.83 6.14
C ARG A 467 -21.72 9.04 6.14
N ASP A 468 -22.22 9.78 5.15
CA ASP A 468 -23.64 10.04 5.00
C ASP A 468 -24.34 8.80 4.42
N LEU A 469 -24.97 8.01 5.30
CA LEU A 469 -25.61 6.75 4.90
C LEU A 469 -26.90 6.96 4.08
N SER A 470 -27.39 8.20 3.93
CA SER A 470 -28.56 8.49 3.09
C SER A 470 -28.33 8.16 1.61
N VAL A 471 -27.07 8.06 1.16
CA VAL A 471 -26.72 7.75 -0.23
C VAL A 471 -26.78 6.26 -0.58
N VAL A 472 -26.89 5.36 0.42
CA VAL A 472 -26.83 3.91 0.22
C VAL A 472 -27.86 3.41 -0.82
N PRO A 473 -29.13 3.85 -0.82
CA PRO A 473 -30.09 3.43 -1.86
C PRO A 473 -29.66 3.84 -3.28
N ALA A 474 -29.07 5.03 -3.45
CA ALA A 474 -28.59 5.50 -4.74
C ALA A 474 -27.34 4.73 -5.20
N LEU A 475 -26.45 4.37 -4.28
CA LEU A 475 -25.29 3.51 -4.56
C LEU A 475 -25.72 2.11 -5.01
N LEU A 476 -26.72 1.51 -4.34
CA LEU A 476 -27.30 0.22 -4.73
C LEU A 476 -28.04 0.28 -6.07
N ALA A 477 -28.62 1.43 -6.43
CA ALA A 477 -29.17 1.62 -7.77
C ALA A 477 -28.04 1.71 -8.82
N LEU A 478 -26.94 2.39 -8.49
CA LEU A 478 -25.79 2.52 -9.38
C LEU A 478 -25.08 1.18 -9.62
N THR A 479 -25.03 0.27 -8.65
CA THR A 479 -24.49 -1.10 -8.86
C THR A 479 -25.25 -1.91 -9.90
N ALA A 480 -26.52 -1.58 -10.17
CA ALA A 480 -27.36 -2.21 -11.19
C ALA A 480 -27.34 -1.49 -12.56
N ALA A 481 -26.63 -0.36 -12.69
CA ALA A 481 -26.61 0.45 -13.92
C ALA A 481 -25.58 -0.10 -14.94
N HIS A 482 -25.99 -1.12 -15.71
CA HIS A 482 -25.11 -1.88 -16.62
C HIS A 482 -24.47 -1.07 -17.77
N ASP A 483 -24.92 0.16 -18.02
CA ASP A 483 -24.36 1.09 -19.01
C ASP A 483 -23.23 1.97 -18.42
N ARG A 484 -22.94 1.85 -17.12
CA ARG A 484 -21.98 2.67 -16.38
C ARG A 484 -20.96 1.83 -15.61
N PRO A 485 -20.08 1.06 -16.28
CA PRO A 485 -19.22 0.10 -15.62
C PRO A 485 -18.29 0.71 -14.57
N LEU A 486 -17.66 1.85 -14.86
CA LEU A 486 -16.83 2.54 -13.86
C LEU A 486 -17.66 3.05 -12.67
N GLY A 487 -18.89 3.51 -12.93
CA GLY A 487 -19.84 3.88 -11.89
C GLY A 487 -20.22 2.71 -10.98
N GLN A 488 -20.50 1.53 -11.56
CA GLN A 488 -20.77 0.31 -10.80
C GLN A 488 -19.58 -0.06 -9.90
N ILE A 489 -18.36 -0.03 -10.45
CA ILE A 489 -17.13 -0.33 -9.70
C ILE A 489 -16.94 0.63 -8.53
N HIS A 490 -16.99 1.95 -8.78
CA HIS A 490 -16.87 2.94 -7.71
C HIS A 490 -18.01 2.85 -6.68
N ALA A 491 -19.23 2.49 -7.09
CA ALA A 491 -20.34 2.27 -6.16
C ALA A 491 -20.07 1.10 -5.19
N LEU A 492 -19.52 -0.02 -5.68
CA LEU A 492 -19.13 -1.16 -4.84
C LEU A 492 -18.10 -0.74 -3.78
N TRP A 493 -17.05 -0.03 -4.18
CA TRP A 493 -15.98 0.38 -3.27
C TRP A 493 -16.38 1.56 -2.37
N THR A 494 -17.35 2.37 -2.78
CA THR A 494 -17.97 3.37 -1.89
C THR A 494 -18.82 2.68 -0.83
N LEU A 495 -19.62 1.66 -1.19
CA LEU A 495 -20.36 0.84 -0.23
C LEU A 495 -19.43 0.11 0.74
N GLU A 496 -18.30 -0.43 0.26
CA GLU A 496 -17.25 -1.02 1.12
C GLU A 496 -16.70 0.01 2.12
N GLY A 497 -16.30 1.20 1.64
CA GLY A 497 -15.74 2.25 2.50
C GLY A 497 -16.73 2.80 3.52
N LEU A 498 -18.03 2.81 3.20
CA LEU A 498 -19.13 3.14 4.12
C LEU A 498 -19.49 1.99 5.08
N GLN A 499 -18.88 0.82 4.91
CA GLN A 499 -19.24 -0.42 5.61
C GLN A 499 -20.71 -0.82 5.39
N GLN A 500 -21.23 -0.61 4.18
CA GLN A 500 -22.59 -0.92 3.72
C GLN A 500 -22.61 -1.85 2.50
N LEU A 501 -21.49 -2.52 2.20
CA LEU A 501 -21.43 -3.53 1.14
C LEU A 501 -22.29 -4.74 1.53
N THR A 502 -23.19 -5.16 0.63
CA THR A 502 -24.16 -6.24 0.84
C THR A 502 -24.07 -7.29 -0.25
N ALA A 503 -24.58 -8.49 0.02
CA ALA A 503 -24.73 -9.57 -0.95
C ALA A 503 -25.54 -9.11 -2.18
N LYS A 504 -26.56 -8.27 -1.99
CA LYS A 504 -27.38 -7.71 -3.07
C LYS A 504 -26.53 -6.88 -4.06
N ALA A 505 -25.64 -6.03 -3.54
CA ALA A 505 -24.76 -5.21 -4.36
C ALA A 505 -23.82 -6.09 -5.22
N ILE A 506 -23.25 -7.13 -4.62
CA ILE A 506 -22.39 -8.09 -5.33
C ILE A 506 -23.19 -8.83 -6.41
N HIS A 507 -24.38 -9.33 -6.09
CA HIS A 507 -25.23 -10.04 -7.04
C HIS A 507 -25.52 -9.20 -8.29
N GLN A 508 -25.97 -7.96 -8.12
CA GLN A 508 -26.25 -7.03 -9.23
C GLN A 508 -25.00 -6.76 -10.10
N ALA A 509 -23.83 -6.64 -9.47
CA ALA A 509 -22.60 -6.38 -10.19
C ALA A 509 -22.04 -7.61 -10.93
N LEU A 510 -22.29 -8.84 -10.44
CA LEU A 510 -21.96 -10.07 -11.15
C LEU A 510 -22.76 -10.24 -12.46
N GLU A 511 -23.96 -9.65 -12.53
CA GLU A 511 -24.82 -9.64 -13.73
C GLU A 511 -24.38 -8.58 -14.76
N ALA A 512 -23.33 -7.80 -14.49
CA ALA A 512 -22.90 -6.73 -15.37
C ALA A 512 -22.40 -7.20 -16.75
N ARG A 513 -22.63 -6.36 -17.77
CA ARG A 513 -22.17 -6.62 -19.14
C ARG A 513 -20.66 -6.56 -19.28
N ASP A 514 -20.04 -5.61 -18.59
CA ASP A 514 -18.60 -5.42 -18.60
C ASP A 514 -17.91 -6.42 -17.66
N PRO A 515 -16.95 -7.24 -18.17
CA PRO A 515 -16.29 -8.24 -17.35
C PRO A 515 -15.49 -7.66 -16.17
N LYS A 516 -14.98 -6.42 -16.28
CA LYS A 516 -14.21 -5.76 -15.20
C LYS A 516 -15.10 -5.42 -13.99
N VAL A 517 -16.40 -5.20 -14.19
CA VAL A 517 -17.34 -5.00 -13.08
C VAL A 517 -17.49 -6.29 -12.27
N ALA A 518 -17.63 -7.44 -12.94
CA ALA A 518 -17.71 -8.72 -12.26
C ALA A 518 -16.38 -9.08 -11.55
N VAL A 519 -15.23 -8.73 -12.12
CA VAL A 519 -13.92 -8.86 -11.44
C VAL A 519 -13.91 -8.03 -10.15
N SER A 520 -14.34 -6.76 -10.22
CA SER A 520 -14.45 -5.91 -9.03
C SER A 520 -15.45 -6.44 -8.01
N ALA A 521 -16.56 -7.05 -8.45
CA ALA A 521 -17.56 -7.65 -7.57
C ALA A 521 -17.00 -8.87 -6.82
N LEU A 522 -16.30 -9.77 -7.53
CA LEU A 522 -15.61 -10.92 -6.93
C LEU A 522 -14.47 -10.48 -6.00
N TRP A 523 -13.81 -9.37 -6.29
CA TRP A 523 -12.83 -8.80 -5.37
C TRP A 523 -13.50 -8.21 -4.12
N ALA A 524 -14.53 -7.39 -4.30
CA ALA A 524 -15.27 -6.77 -3.20
C ALA A 524 -15.98 -7.82 -2.33
N SER A 525 -16.38 -8.97 -2.87
CA SER A 525 -16.98 -10.06 -2.08
C SER A 525 -16.03 -10.61 -1.02
N THR A 526 -14.70 -10.48 -1.20
CA THR A 526 -13.70 -10.83 -0.18
C THR A 526 -13.69 -9.89 1.02
N LYS A 527 -14.45 -8.79 0.96
CA LYS A 527 -14.62 -7.79 2.02
C LYS A 527 -16.00 -7.81 2.66
N LEU A 528 -16.87 -8.73 2.22
CA LEU A 528 -18.18 -8.91 2.85
C LEU A 528 -18.02 -9.36 4.29
N ARG A 529 -18.93 -8.88 5.14
CA ARG A 529 -19.07 -9.40 6.50
C ARG A 529 -19.55 -10.85 6.44
N SER A 530 -19.15 -11.65 7.42
CA SER A 530 -19.56 -13.06 7.52
C SER A 530 -21.08 -13.26 7.48
N THR A 531 -21.87 -12.30 7.96
CA THR A 531 -23.34 -12.32 7.91
C THR A 531 -23.92 -12.23 6.50
N GLU A 532 -23.18 -11.68 5.53
CA GLU A 532 -23.61 -11.54 4.14
C GLU A 532 -23.16 -12.72 3.26
N LEU A 533 -22.16 -13.50 3.69
CA LEU A 533 -21.59 -14.59 2.91
C LEU A 533 -22.63 -15.66 2.50
N PRO A 534 -23.55 -16.11 3.37
CA PRO A 534 -24.57 -17.08 2.97
C PRO A 534 -25.49 -16.55 1.85
N ALA A 535 -25.82 -15.26 1.89
CA ALA A 535 -26.73 -14.64 0.94
C ALA A 535 -26.10 -14.45 -0.46
N VAL A 536 -24.77 -14.32 -0.55
CA VAL A 536 -24.06 -14.18 -1.83
C VAL A 536 -23.57 -15.52 -2.40
N ALA A 537 -23.54 -16.58 -1.58
CA ALA A 537 -22.93 -17.87 -1.93
C ALA A 537 -23.46 -18.44 -3.25
N SER A 538 -24.78 -18.47 -3.43
CA SER A 538 -25.41 -18.98 -4.65
C SER A 538 -25.00 -18.18 -5.89
N ALA A 539 -24.87 -16.86 -5.78
CA ALA A 539 -24.49 -16.00 -6.89
C ALA A 539 -23.04 -16.25 -7.34
N ILE A 540 -22.12 -16.43 -6.38
CA ILE A 540 -20.71 -16.71 -6.67
C ILE A 540 -20.55 -18.13 -7.24
N ASP A 541 -21.20 -19.13 -6.63
CA ASP A 541 -21.09 -20.53 -7.06
C ASP A 541 -21.60 -20.75 -8.50
N GLN A 542 -22.70 -20.09 -8.85
CA GLN A 542 -23.32 -20.18 -10.19
C GLN A 542 -22.68 -19.23 -11.22
N PHE A 543 -21.80 -18.33 -10.80
CA PHE A 543 -21.15 -17.40 -11.71
C PHE A 543 -20.33 -18.14 -12.77
N THR A 544 -20.54 -17.77 -14.04
CA THR A 544 -19.85 -18.35 -15.19
C THR A 544 -18.81 -17.35 -15.72
N PRO A 545 -17.51 -17.55 -15.42
CA PRO A 545 -16.48 -16.62 -15.85
C PRO A 545 -16.27 -16.70 -17.37
N LYS A 546 -16.25 -15.54 -18.02
CA LYS A 546 -16.03 -15.36 -19.45
C LYS A 546 -14.55 -15.08 -19.78
N THR A 547 -13.80 -14.55 -18.82
CA THR A 547 -12.37 -14.23 -18.98
C THR A 547 -11.50 -14.99 -17.98
N ASP A 548 -10.21 -15.11 -18.30
CA ASP A 548 -9.21 -15.70 -17.42
C ASP A 548 -9.06 -14.92 -16.11
N GLU A 549 -9.13 -13.59 -16.17
CA GLU A 549 -9.16 -12.74 -14.96
C GLU A 549 -10.34 -13.08 -14.07
N GLN A 550 -11.55 -13.21 -14.62
CA GLN A 550 -12.73 -13.62 -13.85
C GLN A 550 -12.56 -14.99 -13.20
N ARG A 551 -11.89 -15.96 -13.86
CA ARG A 551 -11.58 -17.27 -13.26
C ARG A 551 -10.69 -17.14 -12.03
N ILE A 552 -9.68 -16.26 -12.07
CA ILE A 552 -8.75 -16.02 -10.96
C ILE A 552 -9.49 -15.45 -9.75
N TYR A 553 -10.31 -14.41 -9.95
CA TYR A 553 -11.06 -13.79 -8.86
C TYR A 553 -12.19 -14.69 -8.34
N LEU A 554 -12.82 -15.48 -9.21
CA LEU A 554 -13.79 -16.48 -8.79
C LEU A 554 -13.13 -17.53 -7.89
N ALA A 555 -11.93 -18.00 -8.25
CA ALA A 555 -11.19 -18.93 -7.40
C ALA A 555 -10.87 -18.34 -6.01
N ARG A 556 -10.52 -17.05 -5.93
CA ARG A 556 -10.34 -16.35 -4.65
C ARG A 556 -11.62 -16.25 -3.83
N ALA A 557 -12.77 -16.07 -4.49
CA ALA A 557 -14.06 -15.83 -3.86
C ALA A 557 -14.81 -17.12 -3.43
N LEU A 558 -14.48 -18.28 -4.02
CA LEU A 558 -15.12 -19.56 -3.69
C LEU A 558 -14.67 -20.13 -2.33
N GLY A 559 -13.41 -19.93 -1.95
CA GLY A 559 -12.84 -20.48 -0.72
C GLY A 559 -13.61 -20.12 0.56
N PRO A 560 -13.92 -18.83 0.82
CA PRO A 560 -14.61 -18.40 2.04
C PRO A 560 -16.05 -18.90 2.16
N LEU A 561 -16.65 -19.41 1.08
CA LEU A 561 -18.02 -19.97 1.13
C LEU A 561 -18.08 -21.27 1.93
N GLY A 562 -16.97 -21.99 2.08
CA GLY A 562 -16.85 -23.15 2.97
C GLY A 562 -17.82 -24.32 2.68
N SER A 563 -18.41 -24.39 1.47
CA SER A 563 -19.44 -25.38 1.14
C SER A 563 -18.92 -26.47 0.19
N PRO A 564 -19.49 -27.70 0.22
CA PRO A 564 -19.11 -28.76 -0.70
C PRO A 564 -19.23 -28.36 -2.19
N ALA A 565 -20.27 -27.59 -2.55
CA ALA A 565 -20.47 -27.10 -3.91
C ALA A 565 -19.33 -26.16 -4.34
N ALA A 566 -19.00 -25.18 -3.48
CA ALA A 566 -17.92 -24.24 -3.75
C ALA A 566 -16.55 -24.94 -3.86
N TRP A 567 -16.30 -25.96 -3.03
CA TRP A 567 -15.07 -26.76 -3.12
C TRP A 567 -15.00 -27.58 -4.41
N THR A 568 -16.09 -28.22 -4.83
CA THR A 568 -16.14 -28.93 -6.12
C THR A 568 -15.94 -27.98 -7.29
N ARG A 569 -16.51 -26.77 -7.21
CA ARG A 569 -16.31 -25.72 -8.21
C ARG A 569 -14.85 -25.25 -8.27
N LEU A 570 -14.22 -25.05 -7.12
CA LEU A 570 -12.81 -24.66 -7.01
C LEU A 570 -11.88 -25.77 -7.55
N GLU A 571 -12.12 -27.03 -7.19
CA GLU A 571 -11.42 -28.22 -7.73
C GLU A 571 -11.54 -28.27 -9.26
N THR A 572 -12.73 -28.02 -9.79
CA THR A 572 -12.99 -27.99 -11.23
C THR A 572 -12.18 -26.90 -11.93
N LEU A 573 -12.15 -25.67 -11.39
CA LEU A 573 -11.36 -24.58 -11.96
C LEU A 573 -9.86 -24.91 -11.99
N LEU A 574 -9.33 -25.42 -10.89
CA LEU A 574 -7.92 -25.82 -10.77
C LEU A 574 -7.56 -26.92 -11.78
N THR A 575 -8.44 -27.90 -11.97
CA THR A 575 -8.22 -29.04 -12.86
C THR A 575 -8.34 -28.66 -14.34
N GLN A 576 -9.29 -27.80 -14.70
CA GLN A 576 -9.50 -27.37 -16.09
C GLN A 576 -8.47 -26.34 -16.56
N HIS A 577 -7.89 -25.57 -15.63
CA HIS A 577 -6.97 -24.47 -15.95
C HIS A 577 -5.64 -24.56 -15.18
N PRO A 578 -4.92 -25.69 -15.23
CA PRO A 578 -3.75 -25.93 -14.37
C PRO A 578 -2.57 -25.00 -14.67
N ARG A 579 -2.55 -24.38 -15.85
CA ARG A 579 -1.48 -23.47 -16.31
C ARG A 579 -1.89 -21.99 -16.27
N LEU A 580 -3.11 -21.68 -15.83
CA LEU A 580 -3.56 -20.29 -15.74
C LEU A 580 -2.77 -19.58 -14.64
N ARG A 581 -2.01 -18.53 -15.02
CA ARG A 581 -1.20 -17.74 -14.09
C ARG A 581 -2.10 -17.23 -12.97
N PHE A 582 -1.61 -17.29 -11.74
CA PHE A 582 -2.27 -16.86 -10.50
C PHE A 582 -3.47 -17.68 -10.02
N LEU A 583 -4.08 -18.54 -10.84
CA LEU A 583 -5.29 -19.27 -10.42
C LEU A 583 -5.08 -20.10 -9.15
N LYS A 584 -3.99 -20.89 -9.10
CA LYS A 584 -3.61 -21.68 -7.92
C LYS A 584 -3.38 -20.81 -6.69
N ALA A 585 -2.68 -19.69 -6.86
CA ALA A 585 -2.36 -18.78 -5.77
C ALA A 585 -3.61 -18.08 -5.23
N ALA A 586 -4.50 -17.63 -6.12
CA ALA A 586 -5.77 -17.01 -5.76
C ALA A 586 -6.70 -18.01 -5.07
N ALA A 587 -6.79 -19.24 -5.57
CA ALA A 587 -7.53 -20.33 -4.92
C ALA A 587 -7.01 -20.59 -3.50
N PHE A 588 -5.69 -20.72 -3.34
CA PHE A 588 -5.07 -20.99 -2.04
C PHE A 588 -5.24 -19.82 -1.06
N ALA A 589 -4.96 -18.58 -1.48
CA ALA A 589 -5.20 -17.39 -0.68
C ALA A 589 -6.69 -17.25 -0.31
N GLY A 590 -7.56 -17.79 -1.17
CA GLY A 590 -9.00 -17.95 -1.05
C GLY A 590 -9.50 -18.72 0.16
N LEU A 591 -8.75 -19.73 0.61
CA LEU A 591 -9.30 -20.77 1.46
C LEU A 591 -9.74 -20.28 2.84
N ASP A 592 -9.15 -19.20 3.35
CA ASP A 592 -9.65 -18.49 4.53
C ASP A 592 -9.95 -19.43 5.70
N HIS A 593 -8.92 -20.17 6.14
CA HIS A 593 -9.00 -21.17 7.22
C HIS A 593 -9.67 -22.50 6.84
N HIS A 594 -10.13 -22.68 5.59
CA HIS A 594 -10.68 -23.95 5.10
C HIS A 594 -9.63 -24.88 4.48
N GLU A 595 -8.33 -24.69 4.72
CA GLU A 595 -7.28 -25.46 4.05
C GLU A 595 -7.38 -26.96 4.38
N ILE A 596 -7.66 -27.31 5.63
CA ILE A 596 -7.84 -28.71 6.09
C ILE A 596 -9.07 -29.33 5.42
N ALA A 597 -10.20 -28.60 5.43
CA ALA A 597 -11.45 -29.06 4.86
C ALA A 597 -11.34 -29.27 3.35
N PHE A 598 -10.71 -28.33 2.65
CA PHE A 598 -10.46 -28.43 1.22
C PHE A 598 -9.46 -29.56 0.90
N ARG A 599 -8.39 -29.72 1.70
CA ARG A 599 -7.44 -30.84 1.55
C ARG A 599 -8.14 -32.19 1.66
N LYS A 600 -9.09 -32.32 2.60
CA LYS A 600 -9.95 -33.51 2.76
C LYS A 600 -10.91 -33.67 1.58
N HIS A 601 -11.49 -32.57 1.07
CA HIS A 601 -12.37 -32.59 -0.10
C HIS A 601 -11.66 -33.17 -1.31
N LEU A 602 -10.42 -32.76 -1.60
CA LEU A 602 -9.69 -33.15 -2.80
C LEU A 602 -9.49 -34.67 -2.92
N GLN A 603 -9.37 -35.43 -1.82
CA GLN A 603 -9.25 -36.92 -1.81
C GLN A 603 -8.31 -37.52 -2.88
N GLY A 604 -7.24 -36.81 -3.27
CA GLY A 604 -6.31 -37.24 -4.31
C GLY A 604 -6.76 -37.02 -5.76
N ARG A 605 -7.94 -36.43 -6.01
CA ARG A 605 -8.46 -36.05 -7.33
C ARG A 605 -7.70 -34.88 -7.97
N TYR A 606 -7.07 -34.03 -7.15
CA TYR A 606 -6.16 -32.98 -7.59
C TYR A 606 -4.75 -33.20 -7.01
N GLN A 607 -3.73 -33.22 -7.88
CA GLN A 607 -2.38 -33.67 -7.54
C GLN A 607 -1.26 -32.66 -7.89
N ASP A 608 -1.59 -31.37 -8.01
CA ASP A 608 -0.55 -30.34 -8.21
C ASP A 608 0.35 -30.24 -6.98
N LYS A 609 1.63 -30.61 -7.14
CA LYS A 609 2.60 -30.72 -6.04
C LYS A 609 2.80 -29.41 -5.29
N GLU A 610 2.85 -28.29 -6.01
CA GLU A 610 3.07 -26.96 -5.42
C GLU A 610 1.88 -26.55 -4.55
N PHE A 611 0.67 -26.68 -5.09
CA PHE A 611 -0.55 -26.36 -4.35
C PHE A 611 -0.75 -27.25 -3.11
N LEU A 612 -0.50 -28.56 -3.24
CA LEU A 612 -0.55 -29.47 -2.09
C LEU A 612 0.52 -29.12 -1.04
N THR A 613 1.71 -28.69 -1.47
CA THR A 613 2.75 -28.21 -0.55
C THR A 613 2.28 -26.97 0.22
N TRP A 614 1.61 -26.02 -0.43
CA TRP A 614 1.04 -24.86 0.25
C TRP A 614 -0.03 -25.26 1.27
N LEU A 615 -0.92 -26.19 0.91
CA LEU A 615 -1.91 -26.73 1.86
C LEU A 615 -1.22 -27.37 3.07
N ASP A 616 -0.26 -28.27 2.85
CA ASP A 616 0.44 -28.97 3.93
C ASP A 616 1.25 -28.00 4.81
N GLN A 617 1.84 -26.94 4.23
CA GLN A 617 2.49 -25.88 4.99
C GLN A 617 1.47 -25.07 5.81
N SER A 618 0.30 -24.77 5.25
CA SER A 618 -0.74 -24.03 5.95
C SER A 618 -1.29 -24.83 7.12
N THR A 619 -1.58 -26.12 6.94
CA THR A 619 -2.08 -27.00 7.99
C THR A 619 -1.03 -27.27 9.07
N ALA A 620 0.26 -27.38 8.70
CA ALA A 620 1.36 -27.41 9.66
C ALA A 620 1.56 -26.07 10.40
N SER A 621 1.18 -24.95 9.78
CA SER A 621 1.24 -23.61 10.37
C SER A 621 -0.03 -23.22 11.12
N ALA A 622 -1.14 -23.97 10.96
CA ALA A 622 -2.41 -23.74 11.65
C ALA A 622 -2.25 -23.84 13.18
N GLY A 623 -1.23 -24.55 13.66
CA GLY A 623 -0.81 -24.53 15.06
C GLY A 623 -0.03 -23.28 15.50
N LYS A 624 0.11 -22.22 14.66
CA LYS A 624 1.03 -21.11 14.95
C LYS A 624 0.57 -19.67 14.73
N ILE A 625 -0.60 -19.32 14.16
CA ILE A 625 -1.03 -17.90 14.13
C ILE A 625 -2.56 -17.73 14.22
N ALA A 626 -3.04 -17.37 15.40
CA ALA A 626 -4.24 -16.54 15.60
C ALA A 626 -3.82 -15.24 16.30
N VAL A 627 -4.44 -14.10 15.96
CA VAL A 627 -4.19 -12.85 16.68
C VAL A 627 -4.85 -12.92 18.05
N SER A 628 -4.04 -13.22 19.04
CA SER A 628 -4.34 -13.28 20.47
C SER A 628 -5.19 -12.08 20.94
N GLY A 629 -6.43 -12.35 21.37
CA GLY A 629 -7.30 -11.36 22.02
C GLY A 629 -8.04 -10.40 21.08
N GLU A 630 -8.13 -10.73 19.79
CA GLU A 630 -8.85 -9.93 18.79
C GLU A 630 -10.33 -9.69 19.20
N GLY A 631 -10.77 -8.43 19.13
CA GLY A 631 -12.14 -8.02 19.49
C GLY A 631 -12.37 -7.70 20.97
N LEU A 632 -11.42 -7.99 21.86
CA LEU A 632 -11.51 -7.63 23.27
C LEU A 632 -11.09 -6.19 23.54
N GLN A 633 -11.81 -5.51 24.44
CA GLN A 633 -11.51 -4.14 24.87
C GLN A 633 -11.69 -4.00 26.40
N GLY A 634 -11.09 -2.96 26.96
CA GLY A 634 -11.26 -2.59 28.37
C GLY A 634 -10.89 -3.72 29.34
N ALA A 635 -11.76 -3.97 30.32
CA ALA A 635 -11.55 -4.96 31.38
C ALA A 635 -11.37 -6.39 30.84
N HIS A 636 -12.02 -6.75 29.72
CA HIS A 636 -11.93 -8.08 29.13
C HIS A 636 -10.57 -8.32 28.48
N LEU A 637 -9.98 -7.32 27.83
CA LEU A 637 -8.61 -7.42 27.30
C LEU A 637 -7.59 -7.55 28.42
N ALA A 638 -7.75 -6.79 29.51
CA ALA A 638 -6.90 -6.91 30.68
C ALA A 638 -7.01 -8.30 31.33
N SER A 639 -8.23 -8.85 31.41
CA SER A 639 -8.50 -10.21 31.88
C SER A 639 -7.84 -11.27 31.00
N PHE A 640 -7.98 -11.15 29.68
CA PHE A 640 -7.32 -12.01 28.70
C PHE A 640 -5.79 -12.04 28.84
N GLN A 641 -5.15 -10.87 29.00
CA GLN A 641 -3.70 -10.77 29.16
C GLN A 641 -3.20 -11.43 30.45
N ARG A 642 -3.91 -11.26 31.57
CA ARG A 642 -3.59 -11.96 32.83
C ARG A 642 -3.83 -13.46 32.70
N GLY A 643 -4.93 -13.85 32.05
CA GLY A 643 -5.28 -15.25 31.78
C GLY A 643 -4.20 -15.98 31.02
N LYS A 644 -3.62 -15.34 30.00
CA LYS A 644 -2.45 -15.84 29.26
C LYS A 644 -1.27 -16.13 30.19
N SER A 645 -0.96 -15.21 31.10
CA SER A 645 0.11 -15.37 32.08
C SER A 645 -0.16 -16.53 33.05
N HIS A 646 -1.41 -16.74 33.47
CA HIS A 646 -1.76 -17.86 34.33
C HIS A 646 -1.70 -19.21 33.60
N TYR A 647 -2.19 -19.26 32.34
CA TYR A 647 -2.16 -20.45 31.49
C TYR A 647 -0.74 -20.99 31.30
N SER A 648 0.21 -20.10 31.02
CA SER A 648 1.64 -20.44 30.85
C SER A 648 2.44 -20.45 32.15
N GLY A 649 1.83 -20.11 33.28
CA GLY A 649 2.50 -19.86 34.56
C GLY A 649 1.87 -20.64 35.70
N ALA A 650 1.28 -19.91 36.66
CA ALA A 650 0.86 -20.46 37.95
C ALA A 650 -0.22 -21.56 37.89
N ALA A 651 -1.01 -21.64 36.81
CA ALA A 651 -1.97 -22.73 36.60
C ALA A 651 -1.39 -23.88 35.76
N ALA A 652 -0.23 -23.67 35.10
CA ALA A 652 0.51 -24.65 34.31
C ALA A 652 -0.32 -25.43 33.27
N CYS A 653 -1.41 -24.85 32.76
CA CYS A 653 -2.35 -25.50 31.84
C CYS A 653 -1.66 -25.99 30.55
N PHE A 654 -0.68 -25.23 30.06
CA PHE A 654 0.09 -25.56 28.87
C PHE A 654 0.82 -26.90 28.95
N GLY A 655 1.17 -27.37 30.14
CA GLY A 655 1.89 -28.64 30.33
C GLY A 655 1.09 -29.86 29.91
N CYS A 656 -0.25 -29.79 30.00
CA CYS A 656 -1.16 -30.87 29.61
C CYS A 656 -1.93 -30.58 28.31
N HIS A 657 -2.23 -29.31 28.03
CA HIS A 657 -3.04 -28.90 26.87
C HIS A 657 -2.23 -28.34 25.70
N GLY A 658 -0.90 -28.30 25.80
CA GLY A 658 -0.03 -27.73 24.78
C GLY A 658 0.10 -26.20 24.90
N ALA A 659 1.18 -25.66 24.33
CA ALA A 659 1.45 -24.22 24.40
C ALA A 659 0.44 -23.39 23.59
N ALA A 660 -0.16 -23.98 22.56
CA ALA A 660 -1.16 -23.40 21.69
C ALA A 660 -2.55 -24.07 21.86
N GLY A 661 -2.81 -24.75 22.98
CA GLY A 661 -4.12 -25.37 23.25
C GLY A 661 -4.46 -26.53 22.32
N GLU A 662 -3.50 -27.05 21.58
CA GLU A 662 -3.66 -28.11 20.58
C GLU A 662 -3.93 -29.50 21.20
N GLY A 663 -3.78 -29.62 22.52
CA GLY A 663 -3.88 -30.87 23.25
C GLY A 663 -2.59 -31.70 23.18
N VAL A 664 -2.43 -32.60 24.15
CA VAL A 664 -1.33 -33.57 24.17
C VAL A 664 -1.93 -34.97 24.21
N PRO A 665 -1.68 -35.83 23.21
CA PRO A 665 -2.23 -37.19 23.18
C PRO A 665 -2.01 -37.94 24.49
N ASN A 666 -3.07 -38.60 24.99
CA ASN A 666 -3.10 -39.34 26.26
C ASN A 666 -2.90 -38.51 27.55
N LEU A 667 -2.80 -37.18 27.46
CA LEU A 667 -2.60 -36.30 28.61
C LEU A 667 -3.72 -35.25 28.75
N GLY A 668 -3.99 -34.47 27.70
CA GLY A 668 -5.04 -33.44 27.72
C GLY A 668 -5.68 -33.23 26.35
N PRO A 669 -7.02 -33.05 26.27
CA PRO A 669 -7.71 -32.76 25.01
C PRO A 669 -7.34 -31.35 24.48
N PRO A 670 -7.59 -31.07 23.19
CA PRO A 670 -7.49 -29.72 22.64
C PRO A 670 -8.49 -28.77 23.32
N LEU A 671 -8.06 -27.52 23.48
CA LEU A 671 -8.86 -26.41 23.99
C LEU A 671 -9.34 -25.49 22.85
N ASP A 672 -8.64 -25.44 21.73
CA ASP A 672 -9.09 -24.73 20.53
C ASP A 672 -10.30 -25.45 19.91
N GLU A 673 -11.31 -24.68 19.50
CA GLU A 673 -12.61 -25.12 18.99
C GLU A 673 -13.38 -26.12 19.88
N SER A 674 -12.95 -26.34 21.12
CA SER A 674 -13.56 -27.28 22.04
C SER A 674 -14.94 -26.79 22.47
N GLU A 675 -15.96 -27.63 22.35
CA GLU A 675 -17.31 -27.34 22.82
C GLU A 675 -17.33 -27.12 24.34
N TYR A 676 -16.42 -27.78 25.09
CA TYR A 676 -16.27 -27.59 26.53
C TYR A 676 -15.73 -26.22 26.91
N VAL A 677 -14.94 -25.61 26.02
CA VAL A 677 -14.36 -24.27 26.21
C VAL A 677 -15.30 -23.20 25.69
N THR A 678 -15.82 -23.33 24.47
CA THR A 678 -16.60 -22.29 23.78
C THR A 678 -18.08 -22.28 24.14
N GLY A 679 -18.62 -23.41 24.61
CA GLY A 679 -20.01 -23.56 25.03
C GLY A 679 -20.31 -22.92 26.39
N SER A 680 -21.00 -23.66 27.26
CA SER A 680 -21.49 -23.17 28.55
C SER A 680 -20.36 -22.65 29.47
N PRO A 681 -20.40 -21.37 29.89
CA PRO A 681 -19.48 -20.83 30.90
C PRO A 681 -19.52 -21.60 32.22
N GLU A 682 -20.71 -22.03 32.66
CA GLU A 682 -20.86 -22.79 33.90
C GLU A 682 -20.14 -24.14 33.82
N ARG A 683 -20.26 -24.85 32.69
CA ARG A 683 -19.54 -26.10 32.46
C ARG A 683 -18.04 -25.91 32.55
N LEU A 684 -17.51 -24.91 31.86
CA LEU A 684 -16.08 -24.63 31.88
C LEU A 684 -15.58 -24.28 33.29
N ILE A 685 -16.32 -23.46 34.03
CA ILE A 685 -15.94 -23.08 35.40
C ILE A 685 -15.99 -24.27 36.35
N LYS A 686 -16.97 -25.17 36.22
CA LYS A 686 -17.04 -26.43 36.98
C LYS A 686 -15.80 -27.29 36.75
N ILE A 687 -15.36 -27.43 35.50
CA ILE A 687 -14.13 -28.16 35.13
C ILE A 687 -12.90 -27.47 35.73
N LEU A 688 -12.75 -26.15 35.59
CA LEU A 688 -11.61 -25.42 36.14
C LEU A 688 -11.53 -25.52 37.66
N LEU A 689 -12.67 -25.52 38.37
CA LEU A 689 -12.71 -25.61 39.83
C LEU A 689 -12.44 -27.03 40.33
N HIS A 690 -13.10 -28.05 39.75
CA HIS A 690 -13.15 -29.39 40.33
C HIS A 690 -12.41 -30.47 39.54
N GLY A 691 -12.01 -30.17 38.31
CA GLY A 691 -11.34 -31.11 37.43
C GLY A 691 -12.28 -31.93 36.56
N LEU A 692 -11.72 -32.74 35.66
CA LEU A 692 -12.43 -33.61 34.73
C LEU A 692 -11.69 -34.95 34.58
N THR A 693 -12.41 -36.06 34.69
CA THR A 693 -11.91 -37.42 34.46
C THR A 693 -12.58 -38.04 33.24
N GLY A 694 -11.81 -38.81 32.48
CA GLY A 694 -12.23 -39.43 31.23
C GLY A 694 -12.95 -40.76 31.40
N PRO A 695 -13.46 -41.35 30.29
CA PRO A 695 -13.38 -40.83 28.92
C PRO A 695 -14.31 -39.64 28.66
N ILE A 696 -13.93 -38.76 27.74
CA ILE A 696 -14.73 -37.63 27.24
C ILE A 696 -14.68 -37.56 25.72
N THR A 697 -15.61 -36.88 25.08
CA THR A 697 -15.61 -36.64 23.63
C THR A 697 -15.45 -35.15 23.35
N VAL A 698 -14.42 -34.74 22.61
CA VAL A 698 -14.20 -33.34 22.20
C VAL A 698 -14.15 -33.29 20.67
N ALA A 699 -14.95 -32.42 20.05
CA ALA A 699 -15.08 -32.32 18.60
C ALA A 699 -15.34 -33.67 17.88
N GLY A 700 -16.11 -34.56 18.52
CA GLY A 700 -16.42 -35.90 18.01
C GLY A 700 -15.30 -36.94 18.15
N VAL A 701 -14.17 -36.59 18.79
CA VAL A 701 -13.06 -37.49 19.07
C VAL A 701 -13.07 -37.90 20.55
N ARG A 702 -13.00 -39.20 20.82
CA ARG A 702 -12.99 -39.74 22.19
C ARG A 702 -11.57 -39.68 22.79
N TYR A 703 -11.44 -39.03 23.94
CA TYR A 703 -10.21 -38.93 24.73
C TYR A 703 -10.34 -39.73 26.03
N SER A 704 -9.33 -40.57 26.30
CA SER A 704 -9.22 -41.36 27.53
C SER A 704 -7.87 -41.03 28.21
N PRO A 705 -7.73 -39.83 28.81
CA PRO A 705 -6.46 -39.43 29.43
C PRO A 705 -6.05 -40.40 30.53
N THR A 706 -4.75 -40.62 30.68
CA THR A 706 -4.20 -41.55 31.69
C THR A 706 -4.19 -40.98 33.10
N ALA A 707 -4.47 -39.68 33.23
CA ALA A 707 -4.59 -38.96 34.48
C ALA A 707 -5.81 -38.04 34.46
N ASP A 708 -6.37 -37.78 35.64
CA ASP A 708 -7.46 -36.81 35.79
C ASP A 708 -6.91 -35.39 35.62
N MET A 709 -7.69 -34.51 34.99
CA MET A 709 -7.43 -33.08 35.06
C MET A 709 -7.74 -32.63 36.50
N PRO A 710 -6.76 -32.13 37.27
CA PRO A 710 -7.00 -31.67 38.63
C PRO A 710 -7.79 -30.36 38.63
N GLY A 711 -8.69 -30.20 39.60
CA GLY A 711 -9.38 -28.94 39.85
C GLY A 711 -8.48 -27.90 40.52
N LEU A 712 -8.66 -26.63 40.18
CA LEU A 712 -7.92 -25.50 40.76
C LEU A 712 -8.50 -24.98 42.07
N MET A 713 -9.66 -25.50 42.51
CA MET A 713 -10.36 -25.01 43.71
C MET A 713 -9.51 -25.11 44.98
N GLN A 714 -8.66 -26.14 45.08
CA GLN A 714 -7.82 -26.40 46.26
C GLN A 714 -6.47 -25.67 46.20
N ASN A 715 -6.18 -24.93 45.12
CA ASN A 715 -4.95 -24.14 45.03
C ASN A 715 -5.16 -22.79 45.73
N PRO A 716 -4.53 -22.54 46.90
CA PRO A 716 -4.73 -21.31 47.66
C PRO A 716 -4.21 -20.05 46.93
N LEU A 717 -3.43 -20.23 45.86
CA LEU A 717 -2.93 -19.16 45.00
C LEU A 717 -3.89 -18.79 43.86
N MET A 718 -4.98 -19.54 43.64
CA MET A 718 -5.94 -19.30 42.56
C MET A 718 -7.26 -18.74 43.10
N LYS A 719 -7.45 -17.42 42.94
CA LYS A 719 -8.68 -16.71 43.29
C LYS A 719 -9.70 -16.76 42.15
N ASP A 720 -10.93 -16.32 42.42
CA ASP A 720 -12.00 -16.27 41.43
C ASP A 720 -11.65 -15.40 40.21
N ALA A 721 -10.91 -14.32 40.43
CA ALA A 721 -10.42 -13.47 39.36
C ALA A 721 -9.42 -14.19 38.44
N ASP A 722 -8.52 -15.01 39.00
CA ASP A 722 -7.52 -15.74 38.22
C ASP A 722 -8.18 -16.82 37.35
N ILE A 723 -9.20 -17.51 37.89
CA ILE A 723 -9.99 -18.50 37.12
C ILE A 723 -10.79 -17.82 36.01
N ALA A 724 -11.39 -16.66 36.30
CA ALA A 724 -12.11 -15.87 35.29
C ALA A 724 -11.17 -15.39 34.17
N ASP A 725 -9.95 -14.99 34.52
CA ASP A 725 -8.92 -14.59 33.58
C ASP A 725 -8.47 -15.75 32.68
N ILE A 726 -8.16 -16.92 33.25
CA ILE A 726 -7.81 -18.14 32.48
C ILE A 726 -8.96 -18.51 31.53
N ALA A 727 -10.19 -18.52 32.02
CA ALA A 727 -11.35 -18.90 31.23
C ALA A 727 -11.61 -17.91 30.09
N THR A 728 -11.45 -16.62 30.34
CA THR A 728 -11.54 -15.56 29.31
C THR A 728 -10.44 -15.72 28.26
N TYR A 729 -9.21 -16.03 28.68
CA TYR A 729 -8.10 -16.28 27.76
C TYR A 729 -8.39 -17.44 26.81
N ILE A 730 -8.67 -18.64 27.32
CA ILE A 730 -8.88 -19.82 26.45
C ILE A 730 -10.14 -19.72 25.58
N ARG A 731 -11.12 -18.90 25.96
CA ARG A 731 -12.33 -18.63 25.16
C ARG A 731 -12.14 -17.61 24.04
N HIS A 732 -11.03 -16.88 24.05
CA HIS A 732 -10.72 -15.81 23.09
C HIS A 732 -9.30 -15.89 22.49
N GLU A 733 -8.58 -16.97 22.76
CA GLU A 733 -7.29 -17.29 22.16
C GLU A 733 -7.49 -18.34 21.06
N TRP A 734 -6.53 -18.41 20.13
CA TRP A 734 -6.59 -19.32 18.98
C TRP A 734 -7.81 -19.04 18.09
N SER A 735 -8.56 -20.05 17.69
CA SER A 735 -9.76 -19.93 16.86
C SER A 735 -11.02 -19.63 17.69
N ASN A 736 -10.92 -19.69 19.03
CA ASN A 736 -12.06 -19.45 19.92
C ASN A 736 -12.53 -17.99 19.93
N ARG A 737 -13.85 -17.78 19.88
CA ARG A 737 -14.49 -16.45 19.90
C ARG A 737 -15.73 -16.42 20.81
N ALA A 738 -15.59 -16.93 22.04
CA ALA A 738 -16.70 -17.07 22.99
C ALA A 738 -16.62 -16.04 24.14
N ALA A 739 -17.77 -15.54 24.62
CA ALA A 739 -17.83 -14.42 25.58
C ALA A 739 -16.93 -14.61 26.82
N ALA A 740 -16.30 -13.51 27.28
CA ALA A 740 -15.48 -13.45 28.48
C ALA A 740 -16.25 -13.87 29.75
N ILE A 741 -15.51 -14.36 30.75
CA ILE A 741 -16.03 -14.79 32.05
C ILE A 741 -15.61 -13.79 33.13
N THR A 742 -16.54 -13.45 34.01
CA THR A 742 -16.31 -12.49 35.10
C THR A 742 -16.00 -13.19 36.43
N PRO A 743 -15.27 -12.54 37.36
CA PRO A 743 -15.02 -13.08 38.70
C PRO A 743 -16.31 -13.42 39.47
N ASP A 744 -17.37 -12.61 39.31
CA ASP A 744 -18.67 -12.85 39.97
C ASP A 744 -19.32 -14.15 39.48
N THR A 745 -19.21 -14.44 38.18
CA THR A 745 -19.67 -15.71 37.61
C THR A 745 -18.94 -16.89 38.23
N VAL A 746 -17.61 -16.79 38.39
CA VAL A 746 -16.81 -17.84 39.02
C VAL A 746 -17.21 -18.01 40.49
N SER A 747 -17.36 -16.91 41.23
CA SER A 747 -17.72 -16.94 42.65
C SER A 747 -19.08 -17.60 42.88
N ALA A 748 -20.08 -17.26 42.05
CA ALA A 748 -21.40 -17.87 42.12
C ALA A 748 -21.36 -19.39 41.87
N ILE A 749 -20.60 -19.86 40.87
CA ILE A 749 -20.45 -21.29 40.62
C ILE A 749 -19.64 -21.99 41.72
N ARG A 750 -18.60 -21.34 42.27
CA ARG A 750 -17.84 -21.88 43.40
C ARG A 750 -18.72 -22.09 44.62
N GLN A 751 -19.56 -21.12 44.98
CA GLN A 751 -20.51 -21.27 46.09
C GLN A 751 -21.53 -22.39 45.82
N LYS A 752 -22.11 -22.45 44.61
CA LYS A 752 -23.05 -23.52 44.21
C LYS A 752 -22.44 -24.93 44.29
N THR A 753 -21.13 -25.03 44.13
CA THR A 753 -20.41 -26.31 44.08
C THR A 753 -19.51 -26.55 45.29
N GLN A 754 -19.61 -25.72 46.34
CA GLN A 754 -18.72 -25.75 47.51
C GLN A 754 -18.79 -27.05 48.32
N THR A 755 -19.90 -27.77 48.23
CA THR A 755 -20.11 -29.06 48.90
C THR A 755 -19.46 -30.23 48.16
N ARG A 756 -18.98 -30.02 46.92
CA ARG A 756 -18.27 -31.04 46.16
C ARG A 756 -16.82 -31.13 46.63
N THR A 757 -16.46 -32.25 47.26
CA THR A 757 -15.11 -32.48 47.77
C THR A 757 -14.36 -33.48 46.90
N GLY A 758 -13.32 -33.01 46.21
CA GLY A 758 -12.18 -33.83 45.74
C GLY A 758 -12.38 -34.73 44.52
N ASN A 759 -13.59 -34.89 43.97
CA ASN A 759 -13.82 -35.73 42.79
C ASN A 759 -13.99 -34.90 41.51
N PRO A 760 -13.15 -35.11 40.48
CA PRO A 760 -13.35 -34.57 39.13
C PRO A 760 -14.75 -34.85 38.58
N TYR A 761 -15.22 -34.01 37.68
CA TYR A 761 -16.44 -34.29 36.91
C TYR A 761 -16.20 -35.41 35.90
N ARG A 762 -17.25 -36.14 35.53
CA ARG A 762 -17.30 -36.98 34.32
C ARG A 762 -18.10 -36.27 33.23
N GLU A 763 -17.94 -36.68 31.97
CA GLU A 763 -18.73 -36.15 30.85
C GLU A 763 -20.24 -36.17 31.14
N ALA A 764 -20.75 -37.29 31.67
CA ALA A 764 -22.16 -37.42 32.05
C ALA A 764 -22.64 -36.42 33.11
N ASP A 765 -21.75 -35.94 33.99
CA ASP A 765 -22.10 -34.97 35.03
C ASP A 765 -22.23 -33.53 34.49
N LEU A 766 -21.85 -33.32 33.23
CA LEU A 766 -21.73 -32.01 32.58
C LEU A 766 -22.64 -31.84 31.35
N LEU A 767 -23.51 -32.83 31.08
CA LEU A 767 -24.43 -32.88 29.93
C LEU A 767 -25.83 -32.30 30.21
N GLU A 768 -25.98 -31.43 31.22
CA GLU A 768 -27.20 -30.63 31.44
C GLU A 768 -27.16 -29.27 30.74
#